data_AF-A0A1Y1U6Y2-F1
#
_entry.id   AF-A0A1Y1U6Y2-F1
#
_cell.length_a   1.000
_cell.length_b   1.000
_cell.length_c   1.000
_cell.angle_alpha   90.00
_cell.angle_beta   90.00
_cell.angle_gamma   90.00
#
_symmetry.space_group_name_H-M   'P 1'
#
loop_
_entity.id
_entity.type
_entity.pdbx_description
1 polymer ?
#
loop_
_entity_poly.entity_id
_entity_poly.type
_entity_poly.pdbx_seq_one_letter_code
_entity_poly.pdbx_strand_id
1 'polypeptide(L)'
;MFTSGKLDISSFSLDAVPLEVYTRLLGVPPADLSRKPAPAPDSTPDIRPSSHGRSVPAPSSREDVFGIPGREVAWGEPAELTSLKGGDNVLTELDIEIGAFGGLKSIDFARNQLASLPRSFADLLRLTSLDLSFNRLKELPPTVLLLPALQNLNLSDNLISSLDFSSPVQPSDEGLSYGAGFLTTSFGRASIGDRPIFPQLAILDLSYNLLKNEHLEAFRGVKLSSLSKLDLSGNQFSGDISANEIGLVEQSTPKLATLGMNQMPALKSFDGRPDLEVQVEGSNIVTNSSQNPNPASGSVPSSTTTTVGSITRIPGLPVPQPDLTLTFKTYPAATFDSEPLAIGLDLYLPPKPAGPKGHPLIIWFHGGGLLQGNKENLPPHFRRLPSHEFTSADGSKEQVAVISPNYRLAPQVPILDILSDIDALMEFVRTKLNDKVGSSHPNHQIDLDRMCLSGGSAGGYLALVAGLIMPKSVRIGDIGGYRGESGSGRGIKCLAPFYPITDLDDPFWAVKTDPVPWYGKHVSDEQARPHLDLKAAPVASTVSGGPRSILYMYMLQHSLFPSLLFLRQRSATVEGESLRPDPETLSLTRRLALVQTSGASTAHFPPIYFTHPTADTAVQPQEKSIQMLKELVSSVTVETLDGLFHAYDEDAEVECPEFVAWLERYLVAA
;
A
#
# COMPACT_ATOMS: atom_id res chain seq x y z
N MET A 1 12.94 26.99 -12.58
CA MET A 1 12.73 26.51 -11.19
C MET A 1 11.93 25.23 -11.30
N PHE A 2 12.54 24.09 -10.99
CA PHE A 2 11.89 22.79 -11.00
C PHE A 2 12.02 22.23 -9.58
N THR A 3 11.06 22.56 -8.71
CA THR A 3 11.10 22.26 -7.28
C THR A 3 9.92 21.42 -6.81
N SER A 4 8.94 21.13 -7.69
CA SER A 4 7.66 20.50 -7.33
C SER A 4 7.42 19.14 -7.98
N GLY A 5 8.39 18.61 -8.75
CA GLY A 5 8.21 17.39 -9.55
C GLY A 5 7.13 17.53 -10.64
N LYS A 6 6.67 18.75 -10.93
CA LYS A 6 5.72 19.08 -11.99
C LYS A 6 6.39 19.98 -13.00
N LEU A 7 6.27 19.65 -14.28
CA LEU A 7 6.73 20.47 -15.38
C LEU A 7 5.54 20.84 -16.26
N ASP A 8 5.39 22.13 -16.54
CA ASP A 8 4.39 22.65 -17.46
C ASP A 8 5.09 23.38 -18.60
N ILE A 9 4.97 22.83 -19.80
CA ILE A 9 5.45 23.35 -21.07
C ILE A 9 4.29 23.56 -22.05
N SER A 10 3.07 23.75 -21.53
CA SER A 10 1.86 23.94 -22.34
C SER A 10 1.81 25.33 -22.99
N SER A 11 1.13 25.46 -24.14
CA SER A 11 0.90 26.75 -24.82
C SER A 11 2.15 27.51 -25.30
N PHE A 12 3.28 26.84 -25.48
CA PHE A 12 4.52 27.47 -25.95
C PHE A 12 4.73 27.37 -27.47
N SER A 13 3.79 26.79 -28.22
CA SER A 13 3.93 26.49 -29.66
C SER A 13 5.14 25.61 -29.97
N LEU A 14 5.45 24.66 -29.08
CA LEU A 14 6.58 23.75 -29.23
C LEU A 14 6.27 22.67 -30.26
N ASP A 15 7.22 22.38 -31.15
CA ASP A 15 7.17 21.27 -32.11
C ASP A 15 7.69 19.94 -31.53
N ALA A 16 8.45 20.02 -30.44
CA ALA A 16 8.86 18.88 -29.63
C ALA A 16 9.16 19.26 -28.16
N VAL A 17 9.26 18.28 -27.26
CA VAL A 17 9.64 18.50 -25.86
C VAL A 17 11.08 19.04 -25.81
N PRO A 18 11.39 20.15 -25.13
CA PRO A 18 12.73 20.76 -25.17
C PRO A 18 13.83 19.81 -24.67
N LEU A 19 14.99 19.80 -25.34
CA LEU A 19 16.11 18.90 -24.97
C LEU A 19 16.63 19.18 -23.55
N GLU A 20 16.44 20.40 -23.06
CA GLU A 20 16.76 20.84 -21.71
C GLU A 20 15.96 20.06 -20.65
N VAL A 21 14.77 19.59 -20.99
CA VAL A 21 13.95 18.75 -20.09
C VAL A 21 14.69 17.45 -19.81
N TYR A 22 15.20 16.78 -20.85
CA TYR A 22 15.95 15.52 -20.69
C TYR A 22 17.33 15.75 -20.05
N THR A 23 18.10 16.70 -20.56
CA THR A 23 19.47 16.95 -20.08
C THR A 23 19.53 17.41 -18.63
N ARG A 24 18.57 18.25 -18.18
CA ARG A 24 18.58 18.79 -16.81
C ARG A 24 17.87 17.89 -15.81
N LEU A 25 16.82 17.17 -16.21
CA LEU A 25 16.04 16.37 -15.28
C LEU A 25 16.48 14.90 -15.22
N LEU A 26 17.06 14.36 -16.31
CA LEU A 26 17.60 13.00 -16.35
C LEU A 26 19.14 12.98 -16.28
N GLY A 27 19.80 14.13 -16.46
CA GLY A 27 21.27 14.22 -16.49
C GLY A 27 21.90 13.58 -17.73
N VAL A 28 21.12 13.31 -18.77
CA VAL A 28 21.60 12.70 -20.03
C VAL A 28 22.44 13.74 -20.80
N PRO A 29 23.69 13.45 -21.19
CA PRO A 29 24.49 14.37 -21.98
C PRO A 29 23.83 14.67 -23.34
N PRO A 30 23.92 15.90 -23.87
CA PRO A 30 23.35 16.24 -25.18
C PRO A 30 23.85 15.35 -26.34
N ALA A 31 25.04 14.77 -26.21
CA ALA A 31 25.62 13.85 -27.17
C ALA A 31 24.89 12.49 -27.23
N ASP A 32 24.19 12.11 -26.16
CA ASP A 32 23.57 10.79 -26.00
C ASP A 32 22.04 10.81 -26.23
N LEU A 33 21.46 12.00 -26.42
CA LEU A 33 20.04 12.15 -26.76
C LEU A 33 19.72 11.60 -28.17
N SER A 34 18.53 11.01 -28.30
CA SER A 34 17.97 10.50 -29.55
C SER A 34 17.77 11.60 -30.59
N ARG A 35 17.23 12.76 -30.16
CA ARG A 35 17.19 13.99 -30.95
C ARG A 35 18.41 14.85 -30.66
N LYS A 36 19.24 15.09 -31.68
CA LYS A 36 20.48 15.86 -31.55
C LYS A 36 20.20 17.37 -31.45
N PRO A 37 20.99 18.12 -30.66
CA PRO A 37 20.92 19.58 -30.64
C PRO A 37 21.22 20.14 -32.04
N ALA A 38 20.51 21.19 -32.45
CA ALA A 38 20.85 21.91 -33.68
C ALA A 38 22.32 22.40 -33.58
N PRO A 39 23.11 22.30 -34.66
CA PRO A 39 24.47 22.83 -34.66
C PRO A 39 24.42 24.32 -34.31
N ALA A 40 25.29 24.76 -33.39
CA ALA A 40 25.42 26.17 -33.09
C ALA A 40 25.67 26.93 -34.40
N PRO A 41 25.04 28.11 -34.63
CA PRO A 41 25.31 28.88 -35.83
C PRO A 41 26.81 29.16 -35.90
N ASP A 42 27.43 28.79 -37.03
CA ASP A 42 28.85 28.99 -37.32
C ASP A 42 29.20 30.45 -37.05
N SER A 43 29.80 30.70 -35.88
CA SER A 43 30.44 31.98 -35.60
C SER A 43 31.87 31.87 -36.07
N THR A 44 32.07 31.91 -37.38
CA THR A 44 33.35 32.36 -37.92
C THR A 44 33.62 33.75 -37.35
N PRO A 45 34.73 33.96 -36.61
CA PRO A 45 35.07 35.30 -36.18
C PRO A 45 35.57 36.06 -37.40
N ASP A 46 34.69 36.90 -37.95
CA ASP A 46 35.04 37.84 -39.01
C ASP A 46 35.98 38.89 -38.38
N ILE A 47 37.28 38.67 -38.52
CA ILE A 47 38.32 39.62 -38.13
C ILE A 47 38.20 40.83 -39.06
N ARG A 48 37.51 41.87 -38.60
CA ARG A 48 37.73 43.23 -39.07
C ARG A 48 38.22 44.10 -37.91
N PRO A 49 39.35 44.82 -38.08
CA PRO A 49 39.90 45.62 -37.01
C PRO A 49 39.18 46.97 -36.95
N SER A 50 38.69 47.33 -35.77
CA SER A 50 38.66 48.74 -35.39
C SER A 50 38.73 48.86 -33.87
N SER A 51 39.93 49.25 -33.42
CA SER A 51 40.23 50.17 -32.33
C SER A 51 39.05 50.57 -31.43
N HIS A 52 39.16 50.38 -30.12
CA HIS A 52 39.57 51.40 -29.15
C HIS A 52 39.80 50.70 -27.81
N GLY A 53 40.93 51.00 -27.17
CA GLY A 53 41.49 50.20 -26.10
C GLY A 53 40.85 50.43 -24.73
N ARG A 54 41.05 49.46 -23.85
CA ARG A 54 41.63 49.71 -22.54
C ARG A 54 42.20 48.44 -21.94
N SER A 55 43.39 48.62 -21.37
CA SER A 55 44.32 47.66 -20.81
C SER A 55 43.75 46.87 -19.62
N VAL A 56 43.98 45.56 -19.65
CA VAL A 56 43.97 44.66 -18.50
C VAL A 56 45.22 44.91 -17.65
N PRO A 57 45.13 44.80 -16.31
CA PRO A 57 46.21 44.22 -15.54
C PRO A 57 45.79 42.90 -14.89
N ALA A 58 46.70 41.92 -14.95
CA ALA A 58 46.64 40.63 -14.27
C ALA A 58 47.27 40.76 -12.85
N PRO A 59 47.27 39.71 -12.00
CA PRO A 59 46.63 39.71 -10.70
C PRO A 59 47.63 39.90 -9.54
N SER A 60 47.16 40.48 -8.43
CA SER A 60 47.86 40.39 -7.14
C SER A 60 46.96 39.74 -6.09
N SER A 61 47.58 38.80 -5.41
CA SER A 61 47.06 37.85 -4.45
C SER A 61 46.58 38.42 -3.12
N ARG A 62 45.70 37.62 -2.50
CA ARG A 62 45.49 37.36 -1.06
C ARG A 62 44.87 38.49 -0.22
N GLU A 63 43.69 38.14 0.31
CA GLU A 63 43.05 38.66 1.52
C GLU A 63 42.28 39.98 1.38
N ASP A 64 41.10 39.90 0.76
CA ASP A 64 39.93 40.66 1.23
C ASP A 64 39.03 39.71 2.02
N VAL A 65 39.34 39.64 3.31
CA VAL A 65 38.61 38.96 4.37
C VAL A 65 37.52 39.95 4.85
N PHE A 66 36.25 39.50 4.90
CA PHE A 66 35.05 40.13 5.49
C PHE A 66 34.06 40.92 4.58
N GLY A 67 32.95 40.24 4.19
CA GLY A 67 31.57 40.76 4.01
C GLY A 67 31.24 41.40 2.65
N ILE A 68 30.24 40.98 1.87
CA ILE A 68 28.79 40.82 2.18
C ILE A 68 28.24 39.54 1.48
N PRO A 69 27.29 38.79 2.09
CA PRO A 69 26.82 37.50 1.56
C PRO A 69 25.92 37.69 0.34
N GLY A 70 26.48 37.48 -0.85
CA GLY A 70 25.72 37.30 -2.08
C GLY A 70 25.12 35.91 -2.12
N ARG A 71 23.86 35.80 -1.69
CA ARG A 71 22.89 34.73 -1.95
C ARG A 71 23.48 33.55 -2.76
N GLU A 72 24.09 32.59 -2.08
CA GLU A 72 24.30 31.27 -2.67
C GLU A 72 22.91 30.74 -3.04
N VAL A 73 22.66 30.64 -4.34
CA VAL A 73 21.56 29.82 -4.84
C VAL A 73 21.96 28.40 -4.49
N ALA A 74 21.46 27.93 -3.35
CA ALA A 74 21.56 26.54 -2.97
C ALA A 74 20.95 25.71 -4.10
N TRP A 75 21.79 24.94 -4.79
CA TRP A 75 21.35 23.97 -5.79
C TRP A 75 20.64 22.84 -5.03
N GLY A 76 19.31 22.91 -4.93
CA GLY A 76 18.50 21.77 -4.55
C GLY A 76 18.57 20.72 -5.65
N GLU A 77 18.65 19.43 -5.28
CA GLU A 77 18.49 18.35 -6.25
C GLU A 77 17.07 18.42 -6.87
N PRO A 78 16.94 18.29 -8.20
CA PRO A 78 15.63 18.35 -8.85
C PRO A 78 14.77 17.17 -8.39
N ALA A 79 13.57 17.45 -7.85
CA ALA A 79 12.59 16.43 -7.48
C ALA A 79 12.25 15.54 -8.69
N GLU A 80 12.01 14.22 -8.51
CA GLU A 80 11.62 13.35 -9.63
C GLU A 80 10.40 13.92 -10.38
N LEU A 81 10.42 13.88 -11.73
CA LEU A 81 9.30 14.36 -12.54
C LEU A 81 8.10 13.40 -12.42
N THR A 82 7.02 13.87 -11.81
CA THR A 82 5.79 13.11 -11.55
C THR A 82 4.60 13.58 -12.38
N SER A 83 4.63 14.83 -12.87
CA SER A 83 3.59 15.37 -13.75
C SER A 83 4.22 16.20 -14.86
N LEU A 84 3.87 15.89 -16.10
CA LEU A 84 4.29 16.64 -17.28
C LEU A 84 3.05 17.12 -18.05
N LYS A 85 2.89 18.44 -18.13
CA LYS A 85 1.89 19.09 -18.96
C LYS A 85 2.57 19.71 -20.16
N GLY A 86 2.15 19.35 -21.36
CA GLY A 86 2.61 19.92 -22.62
C GLY A 86 1.47 20.08 -23.61
N GLY A 87 0.25 20.28 -23.11
CA GLY A 87 -0.92 20.50 -23.95
C GLY A 87 -0.85 21.81 -24.73
N ASP A 88 -1.72 21.97 -25.72
CA ASP A 88 -1.83 23.20 -26.52
C ASP A 88 -0.51 23.60 -27.22
N ASN A 89 0.17 22.62 -27.82
CA ASN A 89 1.40 22.81 -28.58
C ASN A 89 1.25 22.27 -30.01
N VAL A 90 2.35 22.17 -30.75
CA VAL A 90 2.39 21.56 -32.08
C VAL A 90 3.28 20.32 -32.10
N LEU A 91 3.34 19.59 -30.97
CA LEU A 91 4.17 18.40 -30.82
C LEU A 91 3.78 17.35 -31.87
N THR A 92 4.74 16.97 -32.71
CA THR A 92 4.52 15.96 -33.76
C THR A 92 5.01 14.57 -33.35
N GLU A 93 6.01 14.52 -32.49
CA GLU A 93 6.61 13.30 -31.95
C GLU A 93 7.11 13.51 -30.51
N LEU A 94 7.37 12.41 -29.81
CA LEU A 94 8.01 12.40 -28.49
C LEU A 94 9.33 11.63 -28.57
N ASP A 95 10.37 12.18 -27.96
CA ASP A 95 11.69 11.54 -27.93
C ASP A 95 11.68 10.27 -27.07
N ILE A 96 12.56 9.30 -27.36
CA ILE A 96 12.60 8.01 -26.66
C ILE A 96 12.88 8.17 -25.16
N GLU A 97 13.59 9.24 -24.77
CA GLU A 97 13.94 9.57 -23.40
C GLU A 97 12.72 9.88 -22.53
N ILE A 98 11.53 10.09 -23.10
CA ILE A 98 10.30 10.26 -22.30
C ILE A 98 10.05 9.06 -21.39
N GLY A 99 10.41 7.85 -21.84
CA GLY A 99 10.27 6.61 -21.07
C GLY A 99 11.21 6.50 -19.87
N ALA A 100 12.28 7.30 -19.82
CA ALA A 100 13.23 7.29 -18.71
C ALA A 100 12.73 8.04 -17.47
N PHE A 101 11.63 8.80 -17.59
CA PHE A 101 10.99 9.45 -16.45
C PHE A 101 10.12 8.46 -15.66
N GLY A 102 10.74 7.46 -15.03
CA GLY A 102 10.06 6.40 -14.26
C GLY A 102 9.22 6.88 -13.07
N GLY A 103 9.32 8.17 -12.70
CA GLY A 103 8.49 8.83 -11.70
C GLY A 103 7.14 9.37 -12.22
N LEU A 104 6.93 9.45 -13.54
CA LEU A 104 5.74 10.07 -14.13
C LEU A 104 4.45 9.32 -13.77
N LYS A 105 3.50 10.06 -13.19
CA LYS A 105 2.16 9.60 -12.82
C LYS A 105 1.08 10.22 -13.68
N SER A 106 1.29 11.44 -14.16
CA SER A 106 0.33 12.17 -14.99
C SER A 106 1.03 12.83 -16.17
N ILE A 107 0.53 12.53 -17.37
CA ILE A 107 0.95 13.19 -18.61
C ILE A 107 -0.28 13.80 -19.26
N ASP A 108 -0.16 15.07 -19.63
CA ASP A 108 -1.14 15.80 -20.43
C ASP A 108 -0.44 16.31 -21.69
N PHE A 109 -0.76 15.71 -22.83
CA PHE A 109 -0.35 16.14 -24.16
C PHE A 109 -1.56 16.41 -25.06
N ALA A 110 -2.68 16.83 -24.46
CA ALA A 110 -3.87 17.17 -25.20
C ALA A 110 -3.61 18.30 -26.21
N ARG A 111 -4.36 18.35 -27.31
CA ARG A 111 -4.29 19.43 -28.32
C ARG A 111 -2.89 19.58 -28.93
N ASN A 112 -2.39 18.49 -29.49
CA ASN A 112 -1.12 18.41 -30.19
C ASN A 112 -1.29 17.74 -31.58
N GLN A 113 -0.19 17.35 -32.23
CA GLN A 113 -0.21 16.70 -33.54
C GLN A 113 0.38 15.28 -33.50
N LEU A 114 0.37 14.64 -32.33
CA LEU A 114 0.96 13.32 -32.12
C LEU A 114 0.22 12.28 -32.96
N ALA A 115 0.97 11.55 -33.78
CA ALA A 115 0.46 10.44 -34.59
C ALA A 115 0.77 9.07 -33.99
N SER A 116 1.73 8.98 -33.07
CA SER A 116 2.16 7.76 -32.39
C SER A 116 2.89 8.07 -31.07
N LEU A 117 3.08 7.07 -30.22
CA LEU A 117 3.93 7.14 -29.03
C LEU A 117 5.22 6.30 -29.24
N PRO A 118 6.38 6.71 -28.70
CA PRO A 118 7.60 5.92 -28.78
C PRO A 118 7.45 4.60 -28.00
N ARG A 119 8.19 3.55 -28.39
CA ARG A 119 8.11 2.25 -27.69
C ARG A 119 8.47 2.32 -26.21
N SER A 120 9.42 3.18 -25.85
CA SER A 120 9.83 3.45 -24.45
C SER A 120 8.71 4.03 -23.59
N PHE A 121 7.59 4.48 -24.17
CA PHE A 121 6.42 4.90 -23.40
C PHE A 121 5.83 3.76 -22.56
N ALA A 122 6.07 2.50 -22.95
CA ALA A 122 5.73 1.32 -22.15
C ALA A 122 6.54 1.22 -20.84
N ASP A 123 7.64 1.98 -20.68
CA ASP A 123 8.49 2.01 -19.48
C ASP A 123 7.94 2.94 -18.37
N LEU A 124 6.85 3.65 -18.63
CA LEU A 124 6.20 4.54 -17.67
C LEU A 124 5.31 3.77 -16.69
N LEU A 125 5.92 2.87 -15.93
CA LEU A 125 5.24 1.88 -15.07
C LEU A 125 4.39 2.51 -13.95
N ARG A 126 4.60 3.80 -13.63
CA ARG A 126 3.83 4.54 -12.61
C ARG A 126 2.74 5.45 -13.19
N LEU A 127 2.57 5.49 -14.52
CA LEU A 127 1.62 6.37 -15.18
C LEU A 127 0.18 5.96 -14.83
N THR A 128 -0.55 6.85 -14.16
CA THR A 128 -1.96 6.62 -13.75
C THR A 128 -2.95 7.40 -14.61
N SER A 129 -2.52 8.52 -15.18
CA SER A 129 -3.37 9.38 -16.02
C SER A 129 -2.61 9.81 -17.27
N LEU A 130 -3.22 9.56 -18.43
CA LEU A 130 -2.69 9.95 -19.73
C LEU A 130 -3.78 10.65 -20.54
N ASP A 131 -3.58 11.94 -20.82
CA ASP A 131 -4.42 12.70 -21.74
C ASP A 131 -3.71 12.90 -23.08
N LEU A 132 -4.29 12.33 -24.13
CA LEU A 132 -3.87 12.43 -25.52
C LEU A 132 -5.02 12.94 -26.40
N SER A 133 -6.05 13.57 -25.81
CA SER A 133 -7.18 14.09 -26.56
C SER A 133 -6.76 15.16 -27.59
N PHE A 134 -7.52 15.34 -28.66
CA PHE A 134 -7.22 16.31 -29.71
C PHE A 134 -5.81 16.13 -30.32
N ASN A 135 -5.48 14.90 -30.71
CA ASN A 135 -4.25 14.55 -31.43
C ASN A 135 -4.58 13.92 -32.79
N ARG A 136 -3.62 13.22 -33.41
CA ARG A 136 -3.77 12.59 -34.75
C ARG A 136 -3.56 11.08 -34.70
N LEU A 137 -3.82 10.45 -33.55
CA LEU A 137 -3.68 9.00 -33.38
C LEU A 137 -4.71 8.28 -34.24
N LYS A 138 -4.27 7.28 -35.02
CA LYS A 138 -5.13 6.50 -35.93
C LYS A 138 -5.55 5.14 -35.37
N GLU A 139 -4.87 4.70 -34.33
CA GLU A 139 -5.05 3.41 -33.67
C GLU A 139 -4.86 3.57 -32.16
N LEU A 140 -5.38 2.62 -31.39
CA LEU A 140 -5.09 2.52 -29.96
C LEU A 140 -3.60 2.22 -29.76
N PRO A 141 -2.82 3.06 -29.05
CA PRO A 141 -1.37 2.86 -28.95
C PRO A 141 -1.03 1.54 -28.22
N PRO A 142 -0.31 0.60 -28.84
CA PRO A 142 -0.03 -0.69 -28.20
C PRO A 142 0.90 -0.57 -26.98
N THR A 143 1.60 0.56 -26.85
CA THR A 143 2.49 0.91 -25.72
C THR A 143 1.75 1.21 -24.41
N VAL A 144 0.45 1.52 -24.45
CA VAL A 144 -0.31 1.80 -23.23
C VAL A 144 -1.09 0.59 -22.70
N LEU A 145 -1.23 -0.46 -23.52
CA LEU A 145 -2.07 -1.63 -23.23
C LEU A 145 -1.64 -2.40 -21.98
N LEU A 146 -0.34 -2.43 -21.69
CA LEU A 146 0.22 -3.16 -20.55
C LEU A 146 0.66 -2.25 -19.41
N LEU A 147 0.33 -0.94 -19.47
CA LEU A 147 0.70 -0.04 -18.40
C LEU A 147 -0.03 -0.44 -17.10
N PRO A 148 0.71 -0.82 -16.06
CA PRO A 148 0.19 -1.57 -14.93
C PRO A 148 -0.61 -0.71 -13.96
N ALA A 149 -0.36 0.60 -13.98
CA ALA A 149 -0.97 1.59 -13.09
C ALA A 149 -1.93 2.54 -13.82
N LEU A 150 -2.09 2.42 -15.15
CA LEU A 150 -2.90 3.36 -15.94
C LEU A 150 -4.37 3.18 -15.60
N GLN A 151 -4.99 4.24 -15.06
CA GLN A 151 -6.38 4.27 -14.62
C GLN A 151 -7.24 5.11 -15.54
N ASN A 152 -6.71 6.22 -16.04
CA ASN A 152 -7.42 7.16 -16.89
C ASN A 152 -6.67 7.33 -18.21
N LEU A 153 -7.32 6.97 -19.31
CA LEU A 153 -6.82 7.17 -20.66
C LEU A 153 -7.84 7.97 -21.46
N ASN A 154 -7.47 9.20 -21.81
CA ASN A 154 -8.26 10.05 -22.68
C ASN A 154 -7.66 10.07 -24.09
N LEU A 155 -8.42 9.55 -25.06
CA LEU A 155 -8.09 9.51 -26.47
C LEU A 155 -9.19 10.19 -27.31
N SER A 156 -10.01 11.06 -26.70
CA SER A 156 -11.08 11.76 -27.42
C SER A 156 -10.53 12.60 -28.57
N ASP A 157 -11.37 12.87 -29.58
CA ASP A 157 -11.03 13.81 -30.66
C ASP A 157 -9.71 13.46 -31.37
N ASN A 158 -9.52 12.18 -31.67
CA ASN A 158 -8.41 11.67 -32.48
C ASN A 158 -8.95 11.13 -33.82
N LEU A 159 -8.12 10.39 -34.55
CA LEU A 159 -8.46 9.77 -35.84
C LEU A 159 -8.55 8.23 -35.71
N ILE A 160 -8.85 7.73 -34.49
CA ILE A 160 -8.81 6.30 -34.20
C ILE A 160 -9.88 5.59 -35.02
N SER A 161 -9.43 4.73 -35.91
CA SER A 161 -10.27 3.93 -36.81
C SER A 161 -9.93 2.45 -36.69
N SER A 162 -9.20 2.05 -35.66
CA SER A 162 -8.89 0.65 -35.37
C SER A 162 -8.58 0.47 -33.88
N LEU A 163 -9.05 -0.64 -33.32
CA LEU A 163 -8.75 -1.10 -31.96
C LEU A 163 -8.05 -2.46 -32.08
N ASP A 164 -6.82 -2.56 -31.60
CA ASP A 164 -6.07 -3.83 -31.52
C ASP A 164 -5.54 -4.02 -30.11
N PHE A 165 -5.91 -5.14 -29.49
CA PHE A 165 -5.45 -5.57 -28.18
C PHE A 165 -4.48 -6.77 -28.25
N SER A 166 -4.25 -7.31 -29.45
CA SER A 166 -3.51 -8.56 -29.67
C SER A 166 -1.99 -8.38 -29.74
N SER A 167 -1.51 -7.16 -29.98
CA SER A 167 -0.10 -6.85 -30.18
C SER A 167 0.46 -5.84 -29.16
N PRO A 168 0.36 -6.08 -27.84
CA PRO A 168 0.86 -5.13 -26.84
C PRO A 168 2.39 -4.99 -26.88
N VAL A 169 2.89 -3.77 -26.63
CA VAL A 169 4.33 -3.48 -26.49
C VAL A 169 4.74 -3.61 -25.03
N GLN A 170 5.86 -4.27 -24.77
CA GLN A 170 6.41 -4.49 -23.42
C GLN A 170 7.39 -3.39 -23.02
N PRO A 171 7.61 -3.18 -21.70
CA PRO A 171 8.72 -2.37 -21.21
C PRO A 171 10.06 -2.89 -21.75
N SER A 172 10.99 -1.99 -22.05
CA SER A 172 12.32 -2.30 -22.56
C SER A 172 13.19 -3.03 -21.53
N ASP A 173 14.02 -3.97 -22.00
CA ASP A 173 15.02 -4.65 -21.15
C ASP A 173 16.20 -3.72 -20.77
N GLU A 174 16.39 -2.62 -21.52
CA GLU A 174 17.52 -1.67 -21.42
C GLU A 174 17.22 -0.40 -20.59
N GLY A 175 16.03 -0.25 -20.00
CA GLY A 175 15.60 0.93 -19.24
C GLY A 175 16.33 1.21 -17.92
N LEU A 176 17.59 0.80 -17.77
CA LEU A 176 18.42 0.96 -16.57
C LEU A 176 19.90 1.26 -16.92
N SER A 177 20.27 2.53 -17.06
CA SER A 177 21.65 2.95 -16.70
C SER A 177 21.84 4.42 -16.29
N TYR A 178 20.89 5.32 -16.50
CA TYR A 178 20.95 6.70 -15.97
C TYR A 178 19.62 7.03 -15.29
N GLY A 179 19.61 7.04 -13.94
CA GLY A 179 18.42 7.34 -13.14
C GLY A 179 17.74 6.14 -12.44
N ALA A 180 18.46 5.04 -12.21
CA ALA A 180 17.95 3.88 -11.47
C ALA A 180 17.84 4.16 -9.94
N GLY A 181 16.96 5.08 -9.57
CA GLY A 181 16.50 5.33 -8.21
C GLY A 181 15.09 4.77 -8.01
N PHE A 182 14.92 4.01 -6.92
CA PHE A 182 13.67 3.93 -6.16
C PHE A 182 12.51 2.99 -6.59
N LEU A 183 12.11 2.74 -7.85
CA LEU A 183 11.06 1.71 -8.13
C LEU A 183 11.21 0.97 -9.46
N THR A 184 12.00 -0.10 -9.50
CA THR A 184 11.78 -1.18 -10.47
C THR A 184 11.00 -2.29 -9.78
N THR A 185 9.68 -2.21 -9.87
CA THR A 185 8.78 -3.31 -9.55
C THR A 185 9.16 -4.51 -10.40
N SER A 186 9.34 -5.66 -9.76
CA SER A 186 9.45 -6.94 -10.42
C SER A 186 8.13 -7.23 -11.13
N PHE A 187 7.98 -6.78 -12.39
CA PHE A 187 7.02 -7.39 -13.30
C PHE A 187 7.49 -8.82 -13.53
N GLY A 188 6.90 -9.74 -12.77
CA GLY A 188 7.12 -11.17 -12.94
C GLY A 188 6.93 -11.53 -14.41
N ARG A 189 7.85 -12.35 -14.91
CA ARG A 189 7.81 -12.98 -16.23
C ARG A 189 6.60 -13.94 -16.30
N ALA A 190 5.39 -13.39 -16.34
CA ALA A 190 4.26 -14.09 -16.94
C ALA A 190 4.60 -14.37 -18.40
N SER A 191 4.19 -15.53 -18.91
CA SER A 191 4.29 -15.85 -20.32
C SER A 191 3.64 -14.72 -21.14
N ILE A 192 4.18 -14.44 -22.32
CA ILE A 192 3.80 -13.31 -23.20
C ILE A 192 2.28 -13.28 -23.50
N GLY A 193 1.58 -14.41 -23.33
CA GLY A 193 0.15 -14.55 -23.60
C GLY A 193 -0.82 -14.31 -22.42
N ASP A 194 -0.35 -14.17 -21.17
CA ASP A 194 -1.24 -14.16 -19.99
C ASP A 194 -1.36 -12.80 -19.28
N ARG A 195 -0.71 -11.74 -19.78
CA ARG A 195 -0.78 -10.42 -19.14
C ARG A 195 -2.14 -9.78 -19.43
N PRO A 196 -2.89 -9.34 -18.41
CA PRO A 196 -4.15 -8.67 -18.62
C PRO A 196 -3.92 -7.34 -19.34
N ILE A 197 -4.62 -7.15 -20.46
CA ILE A 197 -4.71 -5.86 -21.16
C ILE A 197 -5.46 -4.89 -20.26
N PHE A 198 -4.92 -3.68 -20.08
CA PHE A 198 -5.46 -2.63 -19.24
C PHE A 198 -5.82 -3.10 -17.82
N PRO A 199 -4.82 -3.54 -17.04
CA PRO A 199 -5.04 -4.20 -15.74
C PRO A 199 -5.80 -3.33 -14.74
N GLN A 200 -5.57 -2.02 -14.76
CA GLN A 200 -6.15 -1.06 -13.81
C GLN A 200 -6.96 0.06 -14.49
N LEU A 201 -7.19 -0.02 -15.80
CA LEU A 201 -7.87 1.06 -16.52
C LEU A 201 -9.33 1.13 -16.08
N ALA A 202 -9.69 2.25 -15.47
CA ALA A 202 -11.03 2.53 -14.98
C ALA A 202 -11.83 3.36 -15.98
N ILE A 203 -11.18 4.35 -16.61
CA ILE A 203 -11.80 5.27 -17.55
C ILE A 203 -11.06 5.20 -18.88
N LEU A 204 -11.82 4.85 -19.92
CA LEU A 204 -11.39 4.91 -21.31
C LEU A 204 -12.31 5.84 -22.09
N ASP A 205 -11.78 6.96 -22.56
CA ASP A 205 -12.49 7.88 -23.43
C ASP A 205 -12.00 7.72 -24.88
N LEU A 206 -12.87 7.23 -25.74
CA LEU A 206 -12.67 7.06 -27.18
C LEU A 206 -13.67 7.91 -27.99
N SER A 207 -14.28 8.91 -27.35
CA SER A 207 -15.29 9.75 -28.00
C SER A 207 -14.72 10.56 -29.17
N TYR A 208 -15.56 10.93 -30.12
CA TYR A 208 -15.23 11.75 -31.30
C TYR A 208 -14.03 11.20 -32.11
N ASN A 209 -14.03 9.89 -32.35
CA ASN A 209 -13.07 9.21 -33.21
C ASN A 209 -13.77 8.72 -34.51
N LEU A 210 -13.12 7.82 -35.25
CA LEU A 210 -13.58 7.29 -36.53
C LEU A 210 -13.99 5.81 -36.44
N LEU A 211 -14.39 5.34 -35.26
CA LEU A 211 -14.79 3.95 -35.04
C LEU A 211 -16.13 3.62 -35.70
N LYS A 212 -16.26 2.39 -36.18
CA LYS A 212 -17.45 1.81 -36.82
C LYS A 212 -17.76 0.48 -36.17
N ASN A 213 -18.94 -0.08 -36.44
CA ASN A 213 -19.41 -1.32 -35.81
C ASN A 213 -18.39 -2.46 -35.87
N GLU A 214 -17.68 -2.62 -37.00
CA GLU A 214 -16.68 -3.67 -37.19
C GLU A 214 -15.50 -3.58 -36.20
N HIS A 215 -15.17 -2.39 -35.70
CA HIS A 215 -14.07 -2.21 -34.75
C HIS A 215 -14.45 -2.61 -33.31
N LEU A 216 -15.74 -2.70 -32.99
CA LEU A 216 -16.19 -3.11 -31.66
C LEU A 216 -15.97 -4.60 -31.41
N GLU A 217 -15.79 -5.40 -32.45
CA GLU A 217 -15.43 -6.82 -32.30
C GLU A 217 -14.09 -7.01 -31.58
N ALA A 218 -13.22 -6.00 -31.57
CA ALA A 218 -11.95 -6.03 -30.85
C ALA A 218 -12.11 -6.22 -29.33
N PHE A 219 -13.26 -5.84 -28.75
CA PHE A 219 -13.54 -6.08 -27.34
C PHE A 219 -13.92 -7.54 -27.04
N ARG A 220 -14.25 -8.36 -28.05
CA ARG A 220 -14.55 -9.78 -27.85
C ARG A 220 -13.33 -10.53 -27.32
N GLY A 221 -13.50 -11.25 -26.22
CA GLY A 221 -12.45 -12.06 -25.62
C GLY A 221 -11.38 -11.26 -24.86
N VAL A 222 -11.52 -9.92 -24.77
CA VAL A 222 -10.66 -9.06 -23.97
C VAL A 222 -11.32 -8.81 -22.62
N LYS A 223 -10.59 -9.10 -21.54
CA LYS A 223 -11.11 -8.94 -20.18
C LYS A 223 -10.67 -7.62 -19.56
N LEU A 224 -11.51 -6.60 -19.63
CA LEU A 224 -11.28 -5.28 -19.04
C LEU A 224 -11.86 -5.23 -17.62
N SER A 225 -11.19 -5.93 -16.70
CA SER A 225 -11.70 -6.23 -15.35
C SER A 225 -11.92 -5.00 -14.46
N SER A 226 -11.23 -3.89 -14.77
CA SER A 226 -11.23 -2.66 -13.97
C SER A 226 -12.05 -1.52 -14.60
N LEU A 227 -12.48 -1.68 -15.86
CA LEU A 227 -13.13 -0.62 -16.62
C LEU A 227 -14.51 -0.32 -16.04
N SER A 228 -14.70 0.91 -15.58
CA SER A 228 -15.94 1.41 -15.00
C SER A 228 -16.67 2.39 -15.90
N LYS A 229 -15.93 3.15 -16.72
CA LYS A 229 -16.47 4.09 -17.69
C LYS A 229 -15.82 3.89 -19.06
N LEU A 230 -16.67 3.72 -20.06
CA LEU A 230 -16.29 3.70 -21.46
C LEU A 230 -17.08 4.78 -22.20
N ASP A 231 -16.40 5.71 -22.84
CA ASP A 231 -17.06 6.70 -23.70
C ASP A 231 -16.76 6.41 -25.18
N LEU A 232 -17.82 6.16 -25.95
CA LEU A 232 -17.78 5.90 -27.38
C LEU A 232 -18.46 7.03 -28.18
N SER A 233 -18.96 8.07 -27.52
CA SER A 233 -19.78 9.16 -28.11
C SER A 233 -19.19 9.72 -29.40
N GLY A 234 -20.03 10.16 -30.35
CA GLY A 234 -19.58 10.87 -31.55
C GLY A 234 -18.79 10.05 -32.58
N ASN A 235 -18.74 8.72 -32.45
CA ASN A 235 -18.17 7.81 -33.47
C ASN A 235 -19.19 7.46 -34.58
N GLN A 236 -18.77 6.70 -35.59
CA GLN A 236 -19.55 6.38 -36.79
C GLN A 236 -20.32 5.05 -36.67
N PHE A 237 -20.90 4.81 -35.51
CA PHE A 237 -21.73 3.63 -35.26
C PHE A 237 -23.13 3.79 -35.86
N SER A 238 -23.71 2.69 -36.34
CA SER A 238 -25.03 2.72 -37.00
C SER A 238 -25.83 1.44 -36.83
N GLY A 239 -27.13 1.50 -37.04
CA GLY A 239 -28.01 0.33 -36.98
C GLY A 239 -28.26 -0.15 -35.55
N ASP A 240 -28.40 -1.45 -35.37
CA ASP A 240 -28.65 -2.09 -34.07
C ASP A 240 -27.34 -2.70 -33.56
N ILE A 241 -26.97 -2.39 -32.31
CA ILE A 241 -25.72 -2.89 -31.70
C ILE A 241 -26.06 -3.72 -30.48
N SER A 242 -25.54 -4.94 -30.42
CA SER A 242 -25.69 -5.79 -29.24
C SER A 242 -24.47 -5.76 -28.33
N ALA A 243 -24.64 -5.48 -27.03
CA ALA A 243 -23.60 -5.56 -26.01
C ALA A 243 -22.98 -6.96 -25.92
N ASN A 244 -23.81 -7.99 -26.11
CA ASN A 244 -23.37 -9.38 -26.20
C ASN A 244 -22.51 -9.61 -27.44
N GLU A 245 -22.95 -9.11 -28.60
CA GLU A 245 -22.20 -9.26 -29.84
C GLU A 245 -20.88 -8.52 -29.78
N ILE A 246 -20.75 -7.37 -29.13
CA ILE A 246 -19.47 -6.64 -29.07
C ILE A 246 -18.59 -7.03 -27.89
N GLY A 247 -18.98 -8.03 -27.09
CA GLY A 247 -18.17 -8.50 -25.96
C GLY A 247 -18.18 -7.58 -24.73
N LEU A 248 -19.04 -6.55 -24.73
CA LEU A 248 -19.38 -5.79 -23.52
C LEU A 248 -20.41 -6.59 -22.72
N VAL A 249 -19.98 -7.75 -22.19
CA VAL A 249 -20.74 -8.61 -21.27
C VAL A 249 -20.17 -8.57 -19.85
N GLU A 250 -20.97 -8.98 -18.85
CA GLU A 250 -20.59 -8.94 -17.43
C GLU A 250 -19.28 -9.69 -17.15
N GLN A 251 -19.05 -10.82 -17.83
CA GLN A 251 -17.83 -11.60 -17.66
C GLN A 251 -16.57 -10.88 -18.15
N SER A 252 -16.70 -10.02 -19.18
CA SER A 252 -15.59 -9.31 -19.81
C SER A 252 -15.34 -7.94 -19.16
N THR A 253 -16.40 -7.21 -18.80
CA THR A 253 -16.32 -5.89 -18.16
C THR A 253 -17.24 -5.83 -16.93
N PRO A 254 -16.86 -6.52 -15.83
CA PRO A 254 -17.72 -6.70 -14.65
C PRO A 254 -17.95 -5.42 -13.84
N LYS A 255 -17.12 -4.39 -14.03
CA LYS A 255 -17.23 -3.11 -13.31
C LYS A 255 -17.83 -1.98 -14.16
N LEU A 256 -18.16 -2.26 -15.42
CA LEU A 256 -18.60 -1.23 -16.36
C LEU A 256 -19.98 -0.71 -15.94
N ALA A 257 -20.00 0.51 -15.42
CA ALA A 257 -21.20 1.15 -14.89
C ALA A 257 -21.77 2.17 -15.88
N THR A 258 -20.90 2.85 -16.63
CA THR A 258 -21.31 3.93 -17.55
C THR A 258 -20.77 3.69 -18.95
N LEU A 259 -21.67 3.74 -19.93
CA LEU A 259 -21.36 3.71 -21.36
C LEU A 259 -21.86 4.98 -22.05
N GLY A 260 -20.94 5.79 -22.59
CA GLY A 260 -21.26 6.96 -23.39
C GLY A 260 -21.51 6.59 -24.85
N MET A 261 -22.71 6.85 -25.36
CA MET A 261 -23.11 6.66 -26.77
C MET A 261 -23.87 7.89 -27.29
N ASN A 262 -23.42 9.08 -26.89
CA ASN A 262 -24.05 10.33 -27.27
C ASN A 262 -23.70 10.72 -28.72
N GLN A 263 -24.52 11.57 -29.34
CA GLN A 263 -24.26 12.15 -30.67
C GLN A 263 -24.04 11.12 -31.80
N MET A 264 -24.82 10.03 -31.81
CA MET A 264 -24.79 8.98 -32.85
C MET A 264 -26.15 8.87 -33.56
N PRO A 265 -26.47 9.75 -34.52
CA PRO A 265 -27.81 9.82 -35.11
C PRO A 265 -28.18 8.59 -35.96
N ALA A 266 -27.19 7.82 -36.43
CA ALA A 266 -27.40 6.61 -37.22
C ALA A 266 -27.60 5.33 -36.39
N LEU A 267 -27.39 5.41 -35.06
CA LEU A 267 -27.60 4.32 -34.12
C LEU A 267 -29.09 4.23 -33.76
N LYS A 268 -29.68 3.04 -33.94
CA LYS A 268 -31.12 2.77 -33.80
C LYS A 268 -31.47 2.11 -32.47
N SER A 269 -30.64 1.16 -32.02
CA SER A 269 -30.85 0.47 -30.74
C SER A 269 -29.54 -0.03 -30.15
N PHE A 270 -29.52 -0.19 -28.83
CA PHE A 270 -28.45 -0.83 -28.08
C PHE A 270 -29.07 -1.77 -27.03
N ASP A 271 -28.76 -3.07 -27.09
CA ASP A 271 -29.24 -4.03 -26.07
C ASP A 271 -28.37 -3.97 -24.79
N GLY A 272 -28.61 -2.95 -23.97
CA GLY A 272 -27.88 -2.76 -22.72
C GLY A 272 -28.04 -3.92 -21.73
N ARG A 273 -27.07 -4.07 -20.83
CA ARG A 273 -27.26 -4.89 -19.62
C ARG A 273 -28.11 -4.13 -18.60
N PRO A 274 -28.87 -4.81 -17.72
CA PRO A 274 -29.73 -4.15 -16.74
C PRO A 274 -28.97 -3.25 -15.74
N ASP A 275 -27.71 -3.56 -15.50
CA ASP A 275 -26.77 -2.91 -14.59
C ASP A 275 -25.96 -1.77 -15.25
N LEU A 276 -26.07 -1.60 -16.57
CA LEU A 276 -25.27 -0.64 -17.34
C LEU A 276 -26.06 0.63 -17.64
N GLU A 277 -25.56 1.77 -17.15
CA GLU A 277 -26.10 3.08 -17.51
C GLU A 277 -25.58 3.51 -18.89
N VAL A 278 -26.49 3.59 -19.88
CA VAL A 278 -26.16 3.99 -21.25
C VAL A 278 -26.63 5.42 -21.50
N GLN A 279 -25.69 6.32 -21.73
CA GLN A 279 -25.95 7.73 -22.06
C GLN A 279 -26.08 7.89 -23.56
N VAL A 280 -27.24 8.38 -24.04
CA VAL A 280 -27.63 8.35 -25.46
C VAL A 280 -28.13 9.70 -25.96
N GLU A 281 -27.71 10.79 -25.32
CA GLU A 281 -28.16 12.14 -25.63
C GLU A 281 -27.75 12.53 -27.07
N GLY A 282 -28.74 12.94 -27.89
CA GLY A 282 -28.53 13.23 -29.31
C GLY A 282 -28.44 11.99 -30.22
N SER A 283 -28.72 10.79 -29.70
CA SER A 283 -28.79 9.52 -30.45
C SER A 283 -30.25 9.03 -30.56
N ASN A 284 -30.58 8.28 -31.61
CA ASN A 284 -31.97 7.83 -31.89
C ASN A 284 -32.28 6.45 -31.28
N ILE A 285 -32.15 6.28 -29.96
CA ILE A 285 -32.24 4.96 -29.29
C ILE A 285 -33.53 4.79 -28.46
N VAL A 286 -34.15 3.60 -28.54
CA VAL A 286 -35.32 3.19 -27.73
C VAL A 286 -34.87 2.18 -26.65
N THR A 287 -35.05 2.47 -25.36
CA THR A 287 -34.64 1.59 -24.23
C THR A 287 -35.84 0.91 -23.55
N ASN A 288 -35.82 -0.42 -23.37
CA ASN A 288 -36.81 -1.20 -22.60
C ASN A 288 -36.22 -1.63 -21.24
N SER A 289 -36.97 -1.46 -20.13
CA SER A 289 -36.49 -1.79 -18.76
C SER A 289 -37.42 -2.75 -17.97
N SER A 290 -36.77 -3.63 -17.18
CA SER A 290 -37.17 -4.27 -15.90
C SER A 290 -37.74 -5.71 -15.86
N GLN A 291 -37.05 -6.62 -15.11
CA GLN A 291 -37.59 -7.48 -14.03
C GLN A 291 -36.45 -8.25 -13.29
N ASN A 292 -36.58 -8.41 -11.97
CA ASN A 292 -35.61 -8.99 -11.02
C ASN A 292 -36.12 -10.31 -10.40
N PRO A 293 -35.26 -11.30 -10.06
CA PRO A 293 -35.57 -12.18 -8.92
C PRO A 293 -34.39 -12.54 -7.98
N ASN A 294 -34.74 -12.75 -6.70
CA ASN A 294 -33.93 -13.16 -5.52
C ASN A 294 -33.08 -14.46 -5.68
N PRO A 295 -32.04 -14.66 -4.84
CA PRO A 295 -31.50 -15.99 -4.54
C PRO A 295 -31.76 -16.47 -3.10
N ALA A 296 -31.80 -17.80 -2.95
CA ALA A 296 -32.13 -18.57 -1.75
C ALA A 296 -30.90 -18.87 -0.86
N SER A 297 -31.16 -19.13 0.43
CA SER A 297 -30.15 -19.40 1.48
C SER A 297 -29.97 -20.90 1.77
N GLY A 298 -28.73 -21.28 2.15
CA GLY A 298 -28.33 -22.57 2.71
C GLY A 298 -27.35 -22.40 3.89
N SER A 299 -27.46 -23.32 4.87
CA SER A 299 -27.08 -23.31 6.31
C SER A 299 -25.60 -23.41 6.74
N VAL A 300 -25.28 -23.09 8.02
CA VAL A 300 -24.73 -23.91 9.17
C VAL A 300 -24.59 -23.00 10.43
N PRO A 301 -24.81 -23.43 11.71
CA PRO A 301 -24.79 -22.54 12.87
C PRO A 301 -23.40 -22.41 13.54
N SER A 302 -22.86 -21.18 13.62
CA SER A 302 -21.72 -20.81 14.50
C SER A 302 -22.23 -19.92 15.64
N SER A 303 -21.70 -20.07 16.85
CA SER A 303 -22.04 -19.19 17.98
C SER A 303 -21.30 -17.85 17.82
N THR A 304 -21.81 -17.01 16.94
CA THR A 304 -21.26 -15.68 16.67
C THR A 304 -22.00 -14.65 17.52
N THR A 305 -21.26 -13.79 18.22
CA THR A 305 -21.85 -12.67 18.97
C THR A 305 -21.22 -11.36 18.49
N THR A 306 -22.07 -10.45 18.02
CA THR A 306 -21.69 -9.05 17.75
C THR A 306 -22.38 -8.20 18.80
N THR A 307 -21.62 -7.46 19.58
CA THR A 307 -22.14 -6.56 20.60
C THR A 307 -21.79 -5.12 20.26
N VAL A 308 -22.75 -4.22 20.44
CA VAL A 308 -22.43 -2.79 20.56
C VAL A 308 -21.87 -2.62 21.96
N GLY A 309 -20.56 -2.44 22.05
CA GLY A 309 -19.85 -2.30 23.30
C GLY A 309 -19.89 -0.87 23.85
N SER A 310 -19.54 -0.72 25.12
CA SER A 310 -19.31 0.59 25.73
C SER A 310 -18.08 0.50 26.63
N ILE A 311 -17.17 1.46 26.50
CA ILE A 311 -16.04 1.58 27.42
C ILE A 311 -16.51 2.11 28.78
N THR A 312 -15.85 1.66 29.84
CA THR A 312 -16.02 2.27 31.18
C THR A 312 -14.90 3.28 31.40
N ARG A 313 -15.22 4.48 31.89
CA ARG A 313 -14.24 5.49 32.29
C ARG A 313 -14.19 5.60 33.80
N ILE A 314 -13.02 5.37 34.39
CA ILE A 314 -12.79 5.43 35.84
C ILE A 314 -11.64 6.42 36.10
N PRO A 315 -11.96 7.64 36.56
CA PRO A 315 -10.94 8.65 36.84
C PRO A 315 -9.99 8.24 37.95
N GLY A 316 -8.72 8.61 37.81
CA GLY A 316 -7.70 8.47 38.86
C GLY A 316 -7.19 7.05 39.10
N LEU A 317 -7.43 6.11 38.18
CA LEU A 317 -6.81 4.79 38.24
C LEU A 317 -5.28 4.89 38.11
N PRO A 318 -4.51 4.08 38.86
CA PRO A 318 -3.07 4.02 38.70
C PRO A 318 -2.71 3.46 37.32
N VAL A 319 -1.55 3.86 36.80
CA VAL A 319 -0.92 3.29 35.60
C VAL A 319 0.35 2.56 36.06
N PRO A 320 0.28 1.23 36.26
CA PRO A 320 1.42 0.46 36.75
C PRO A 320 2.66 0.59 35.86
N GLN A 321 3.83 0.47 36.47
CA GLN A 321 5.12 0.36 35.78
C GLN A 321 5.51 -1.12 35.66
N PRO A 322 6.37 -1.49 34.71
CA PRO A 322 6.78 -2.89 34.58
C PRO A 322 7.62 -3.35 35.77
N ASP A 323 7.44 -4.60 36.17
CA ASP A 323 8.22 -5.25 37.24
C ASP A 323 9.61 -5.66 36.75
N LEU A 324 9.72 -6.00 35.46
CA LEU A 324 10.97 -6.38 34.82
C LEU A 324 11.06 -5.82 33.41
N THR A 325 12.26 -5.38 33.03
CA THR A 325 12.64 -5.16 31.63
C THR A 325 13.67 -6.22 31.23
N LEU A 326 13.32 -7.03 30.24
CA LEU A 326 14.16 -8.10 29.72
C LEU A 326 14.61 -7.78 28.29
N THR A 327 15.56 -8.57 27.78
CA THR A 327 15.98 -8.52 26.38
C THR A 327 15.98 -9.92 25.78
N PHE A 328 15.48 -10.03 24.55
CA PHE A 328 15.67 -11.19 23.69
C PHE A 328 16.57 -10.81 22.52
N LYS A 329 17.05 -11.80 21.77
CA LYS A 329 17.97 -11.58 20.66
C LYS A 329 17.30 -11.98 19.35
N THR A 330 17.45 -11.14 18.34
CA THR A 330 17.08 -11.45 16.95
C THR A 330 18.32 -11.43 16.06
N TYR A 331 18.26 -12.11 14.93
CA TYR A 331 19.35 -12.15 13.96
C TYR A 331 18.96 -11.36 12.71
N PRO A 332 19.73 -10.34 12.30
CA PRO A 332 19.48 -9.63 11.05
C PRO A 332 19.58 -10.58 9.86
N ALA A 333 18.58 -10.59 8.98
CA ALA A 333 18.64 -11.38 7.76
C ALA A 333 19.67 -10.75 6.80
N ALA A 334 20.87 -11.34 6.71
CA ALA A 334 21.75 -11.40 5.52
C ALA A 334 23.27 -11.17 5.72
N THR A 335 23.86 -11.45 6.89
CA THR A 335 25.32 -11.68 6.95
C THR A 335 25.65 -12.77 7.96
N PHE A 336 26.52 -13.71 7.57
CA PHE A 336 27.03 -14.80 8.42
C PHE A 336 27.78 -14.29 9.68
N ASP A 337 28.06 -12.96 9.73
CA ASP A 337 28.87 -12.27 10.75
C ASP A 337 28.11 -11.17 11.52
N SER A 338 26.79 -10.99 11.35
CA SER A 338 26.07 -9.93 12.09
C SER A 338 25.85 -10.32 13.56
N GLU A 339 26.27 -9.46 14.49
CA GLU A 339 25.99 -9.64 15.91
C GLU A 339 24.47 -9.69 16.18
N PRO A 340 24.01 -10.54 17.12
CA PRO A 340 22.60 -10.60 17.48
C PRO A 340 22.13 -9.25 18.03
N LEU A 341 21.01 -8.73 17.50
CA LEU A 341 20.41 -7.50 18.00
C LEU A 341 19.59 -7.80 19.25
N ALA A 342 19.87 -7.09 20.35
CA ALA A 342 19.06 -7.16 21.56
C ALA A 342 17.80 -6.30 21.42
N ILE A 343 16.64 -6.91 21.64
CA ILE A 343 15.33 -6.25 21.62
C ILE A 343 14.73 -6.31 23.03
N GLY A 344 14.31 -5.16 23.54
CA GLY A 344 13.74 -5.04 24.88
C GLY A 344 12.27 -5.47 24.95
N LEU A 345 11.87 -6.01 26.10
CA LEU A 345 10.47 -6.21 26.45
C LEU A 345 10.24 -5.85 27.91
N ASP A 346 9.04 -5.40 28.22
CA ASP A 346 8.59 -5.12 29.57
C ASP A 346 7.62 -6.21 30.03
N LEU A 347 7.76 -6.64 31.28
CA LEU A 347 6.97 -7.68 31.92
C LEU A 347 6.29 -7.11 33.16
N TYR A 348 4.98 -7.34 33.25
CA TYR A 348 4.12 -6.98 34.36
C TYR A 348 3.63 -8.28 35.00
N LEU A 349 3.96 -8.46 36.28
CA LEU A 349 3.65 -9.64 37.07
C LEU A 349 2.46 -9.35 37.99
N PRO A 350 1.64 -10.38 38.28
CA PRO A 350 0.63 -10.25 39.31
C PRO A 350 1.24 -9.91 40.67
N PRO A 351 0.51 -9.20 41.56
CA PRO A 351 0.97 -8.96 42.92
C PRO A 351 0.98 -10.25 43.76
N LYS A 352 0.22 -11.28 43.35
CA LYS A 352 0.20 -12.58 44.03
C LYS A 352 1.16 -13.58 43.38
N PRO A 353 1.74 -14.51 44.17
CA PRO A 353 2.52 -15.63 43.65
C PRO A 353 1.77 -16.45 42.62
N ALA A 354 2.51 -17.11 41.74
CA ALA A 354 1.94 -18.05 40.78
C ALA A 354 1.26 -19.23 41.50
N GLY A 355 0.10 -19.61 40.98
CA GLY A 355 -0.51 -20.90 41.32
C GLY A 355 0.28 -22.07 40.72
N PRO A 356 -0.14 -23.33 40.97
CA PRO A 356 0.58 -24.52 40.53
C PRO A 356 0.80 -24.63 39.01
N LYS A 357 -0.06 -24.00 38.21
CA LYS A 357 0.03 -23.99 36.74
C LYS A 357 0.90 -22.85 36.18
N GLY A 358 1.27 -21.87 37.01
CA GLY A 358 1.80 -20.60 36.53
C GLY A 358 0.70 -19.59 36.17
N HIS A 359 1.11 -18.34 35.95
CA HIS A 359 0.26 -17.25 35.48
C HIS A 359 0.03 -17.39 33.97
N PRO A 360 -1.22 -17.37 33.47
CA PRO A 360 -1.48 -17.18 32.04
C PRO A 360 -0.81 -15.91 31.53
N LEU A 361 -0.41 -15.91 30.27
CA LEU A 361 0.36 -14.81 29.67
C LEU A 361 -0.45 -14.07 28.62
N ILE A 362 -0.38 -12.74 28.64
CA ILE A 362 -0.85 -11.89 27.55
C ILE A 362 0.36 -11.22 26.92
N ILE A 363 0.49 -11.30 25.60
CA ILE A 363 1.54 -10.65 24.83
C ILE A 363 0.90 -9.53 24.03
N TRP A 364 1.26 -8.28 24.33
CA TRP A 364 0.73 -7.10 23.64
C TRP A 364 1.78 -6.53 22.68
N PHE A 365 1.50 -6.58 21.38
CA PHE A 365 2.31 -5.88 20.37
C PHE A 365 1.84 -4.43 20.24
N HIS A 366 2.76 -3.47 20.34
CA HIS A 366 2.40 -2.06 20.18
C HIS A 366 1.97 -1.72 18.75
N GLY A 367 1.17 -0.65 18.59
CA GLY A 367 0.75 -0.12 17.29
C GLY A 367 1.81 0.75 16.62
N GLY A 368 1.38 1.67 15.74
CA GLY A 368 2.28 2.62 15.08
C GLY A 368 2.66 2.27 13.64
N GLY A 369 1.82 1.50 12.95
CA GLY A 369 2.00 1.18 11.52
C GLY A 369 3.24 0.32 11.22
N LEU A 370 3.85 -0.33 12.21
CA LEU A 370 5.19 -0.93 12.10
C LEU A 370 6.31 0.07 11.75
N LEU A 371 6.01 1.38 11.81
CA LEU A 371 6.93 2.47 11.49
C LEU A 371 7.44 3.16 12.75
N GLN A 372 6.71 3.07 13.86
CA GLN A 372 7.01 3.73 15.12
C GLN A 372 6.43 2.93 16.31
N GLY A 373 6.64 3.45 17.51
CA GLY A 373 6.16 2.87 18.75
C GLY A 373 7.25 2.12 19.53
N ASN A 374 6.88 1.72 20.73
CA ASN A 374 7.70 0.94 21.63
C ASN A 374 6.85 0.15 22.64
N LYS A 375 7.50 -0.71 23.41
CA LYS A 375 6.93 -1.50 24.50
C LYS A 375 6.23 -0.65 25.57
N GLU A 376 6.64 0.60 25.75
CA GLU A 376 6.00 1.54 26.66
C GLU A 376 4.63 2.02 26.15
N ASN A 377 4.22 1.71 24.91
CA ASN A 377 2.86 1.94 24.40
C ASN A 377 1.88 0.82 24.79
N LEU A 378 2.11 0.12 25.91
CA LEU A 378 1.12 -0.77 26.51
C LEU A 378 -0.04 0.07 27.10
N PRO A 379 -1.31 -0.15 26.70
CA PRO A 379 -2.44 0.61 27.21
C PRO A 379 -2.59 0.51 28.73
N PRO A 380 -3.02 1.57 29.42
CA PRO A 380 -3.15 1.57 30.87
C PRO A 380 -4.01 0.44 31.44
N HIS A 381 -5.11 0.06 30.79
CA HIS A 381 -5.95 -1.04 31.27
C HIS A 381 -5.23 -2.40 31.17
N PHE A 382 -4.40 -2.63 30.15
CA PHE A 382 -3.56 -3.83 30.06
C PHE A 382 -2.55 -3.91 31.21
N ARG A 383 -1.95 -2.76 31.59
CA ARG A 383 -1.02 -2.70 32.74
C ARG A 383 -1.69 -3.03 34.06
N ARG A 384 -3.00 -2.88 34.16
CA ARG A 384 -3.80 -3.20 35.36
C ARG A 384 -4.30 -4.65 35.38
N LEU A 385 -4.30 -5.36 34.25
CA LEU A 385 -4.74 -6.76 34.18
C LEU A 385 -4.03 -7.69 35.18
N PRO A 386 -2.72 -7.55 35.47
CA PRO A 386 -2.06 -8.38 36.48
C PRO A 386 -2.64 -8.24 37.89
N SER A 387 -3.30 -7.12 38.19
CA SER A 387 -3.99 -6.91 39.46
C SER A 387 -5.45 -7.37 39.44
N HIS A 388 -6.00 -7.71 38.28
CA HIS A 388 -7.36 -8.23 38.15
C HIS A 388 -7.42 -9.69 38.60
N GLU A 389 -8.50 -10.08 39.28
CA GLU A 389 -8.74 -11.46 39.70
C GLU A 389 -9.75 -12.14 38.78
N PHE A 390 -9.24 -13.06 37.96
CA PHE A 390 -10.06 -13.90 37.10
C PHE A 390 -10.51 -15.15 37.84
N THR A 391 -11.63 -15.70 37.40
CA THR A 391 -12.22 -16.93 37.92
C THR A 391 -11.89 -18.07 36.96
N SER A 392 -11.14 -19.06 37.44
CA SER A 392 -10.82 -20.28 36.70
C SER A 392 -12.01 -21.23 36.61
N ALA A 393 -11.93 -22.24 35.75
CA ALA A 393 -13.00 -23.22 35.53
C ALA A 393 -13.38 -24.02 36.79
N ASP A 394 -12.44 -24.19 37.72
CA ASP A 394 -12.66 -24.84 39.01
C ASP A 394 -13.14 -23.88 40.12
N GLY A 395 -13.38 -22.61 39.78
CA GLY A 395 -13.80 -21.55 40.70
C GLY A 395 -12.65 -20.90 41.48
N SER A 396 -11.40 -21.32 41.27
CA SER A 396 -10.23 -20.68 41.88
C SER A 396 -9.98 -19.29 41.27
N LYS A 397 -9.28 -18.43 42.03
CA LYS A 397 -8.88 -17.10 41.56
C LYS A 397 -7.48 -17.16 40.99
N GLU A 398 -7.35 -16.73 39.74
CA GLU A 398 -6.08 -16.65 39.00
C GLU A 398 -5.84 -15.20 38.54
N GLN A 399 -4.59 -14.87 38.26
CA GLN A 399 -4.17 -13.58 37.71
C GLN A 399 -3.27 -13.82 36.51
N VAL A 400 -3.18 -12.82 35.63
CA VAL A 400 -2.44 -12.95 34.36
C VAL A 400 -1.18 -12.10 34.37
N ALA A 401 -0.11 -12.60 33.78
CA ALA A 401 1.07 -11.79 33.46
C ALA A 401 0.88 -11.12 32.10
N VAL A 402 1.50 -9.96 31.91
CA VAL A 402 1.47 -9.23 30.64
C VAL A 402 2.90 -8.92 30.20
N ILE A 403 3.24 -9.20 28.94
CA ILE A 403 4.46 -8.70 28.32
C ILE A 403 4.15 -7.73 27.18
N SER A 404 4.97 -6.71 27.05
CA SER A 404 4.97 -5.76 25.94
C SER A 404 6.38 -5.75 25.33
N PRO A 405 6.58 -6.34 24.13
CA PRO A 405 7.87 -6.39 23.47
C PRO A 405 8.03 -5.24 22.47
N ASN A 406 9.27 -4.80 22.30
CA ASN A 406 9.69 -4.09 21.10
C ASN A 406 9.82 -5.06 19.91
N TYR A 407 9.83 -4.52 18.71
CA TYR A 407 10.19 -5.23 17.47
C TYR A 407 10.81 -4.23 16.49
N ARG A 408 11.64 -4.68 15.54
CA ARG A 408 12.29 -3.77 14.58
C ARG A 408 11.24 -3.09 13.69
N LEU A 409 11.52 -1.87 13.26
CA LEU A 409 10.60 -1.00 12.55
C LEU A 409 11.03 -0.76 11.10
N ALA A 410 10.04 -0.71 10.22
CA ALA A 410 10.20 -0.28 8.84
C ALA A 410 10.41 1.25 8.78
N PRO A 411 11.14 1.78 7.77
CA PRO A 411 11.68 1.06 6.62
C PRO A 411 13.11 0.50 6.79
N GLN A 412 13.72 0.67 7.97
CA GLN A 412 15.09 0.16 8.22
C GLN A 412 15.14 -1.37 8.15
N VAL A 413 14.05 -2.07 8.47
CA VAL A 413 13.90 -3.49 8.17
C VAL A 413 12.62 -3.75 7.38
N PRO A 414 12.61 -4.76 6.50
CA PRO A 414 11.39 -5.15 5.81
C PRO A 414 10.48 -5.99 6.71
N ILE A 415 9.21 -6.16 6.34
CA ILE A 415 8.20 -6.83 7.17
C ILE A 415 8.54 -8.27 7.57
N LEU A 416 9.23 -9.05 6.74
CA LEU A 416 9.62 -10.41 7.14
C LEU A 416 10.65 -10.42 8.28
N ASP A 417 11.51 -9.41 8.34
CA ASP A 417 12.44 -9.25 9.47
C ASP A 417 11.66 -8.90 10.75
N ILE A 418 10.62 -8.08 10.64
CA ILE A 418 9.72 -7.76 11.77
C ILE A 418 9.03 -9.04 12.26
N LEU A 419 8.48 -9.84 11.36
CA LEU A 419 7.84 -11.11 11.69
C LEU A 419 8.84 -12.12 12.29
N SER A 420 10.10 -12.12 11.84
CA SER A 420 11.16 -12.92 12.46
C SER A 420 11.48 -12.50 13.89
N ASP A 421 11.30 -11.22 14.24
CA ASP A 421 11.44 -10.76 15.64
C ASP A 421 10.33 -11.33 16.52
N ILE A 422 9.13 -11.53 15.96
CA ILE A 422 8.02 -12.17 16.66
C ILE A 422 8.32 -13.64 16.93
N ASP A 423 8.87 -14.36 15.94
CA ASP A 423 9.34 -15.74 16.15
C ASP A 423 10.44 -15.81 17.23
N ALA A 424 11.43 -14.91 17.18
CA ALA A 424 12.52 -14.86 18.17
C ALA A 424 12.02 -14.52 19.58
N LEU A 425 11.03 -13.63 19.70
CA LEU A 425 10.34 -13.37 20.96
C LEU A 425 9.65 -14.64 21.48
N MET A 426 8.89 -15.32 20.63
CA MET A 426 8.13 -16.51 21.03
C MET A 426 9.07 -17.65 21.44
N GLU A 427 10.20 -17.83 20.76
CA GLU A 427 11.26 -18.74 21.19
C GLU A 427 11.80 -18.35 22.56
N PHE A 428 12.09 -17.07 22.80
CA PHE A 428 12.54 -16.58 24.10
C PHE A 428 11.50 -16.83 25.21
N VAL A 429 10.23 -16.56 24.94
CA VAL A 429 9.10 -16.81 25.86
C VAL A 429 9.06 -18.28 26.25
N ARG A 430 9.17 -19.17 25.27
CA ARG A 430 9.09 -20.63 25.48
C ARG A 430 10.30 -21.22 26.18
N THR A 431 11.49 -20.65 25.99
CA THR A 431 12.75 -21.31 26.37
C THR A 431 13.54 -20.60 27.46
N LYS A 432 13.34 -19.30 27.68
CA LYS A 432 14.16 -18.48 28.58
C LYS A 432 13.37 -17.62 29.56
N LEU A 433 12.11 -17.29 29.28
CA LEU A 433 11.34 -16.36 30.11
C LEU A 433 11.24 -16.83 31.56
N ASN A 434 10.86 -18.09 31.82
CA ASN A 434 10.72 -18.61 33.18
C ASN A 434 12.05 -18.62 33.95
N ASP A 435 13.18 -18.90 33.30
CA ASP A 435 14.50 -18.83 33.95
C ASP A 435 14.83 -17.38 34.35
N LYS A 436 14.52 -16.41 33.47
CA LYS A 436 14.74 -14.98 33.72
C LYS A 436 13.83 -14.46 34.83
N VAL A 437 12.56 -14.84 34.82
CA VAL A 437 11.59 -14.48 35.86
C VAL A 437 12.00 -15.10 37.20
N GLY A 438 12.25 -16.41 37.24
CA GLY A 438 12.62 -17.11 38.48
C GLY A 438 13.91 -16.62 39.14
N SER A 439 14.84 -16.06 38.36
CA SER A 439 16.08 -15.47 38.87
C SER A 439 15.85 -14.19 39.70
N SER A 440 14.81 -13.41 39.39
CA SER A 440 14.51 -12.13 40.07
C SER A 440 13.23 -12.18 40.91
N HIS A 441 12.29 -13.04 40.53
CA HIS A 441 10.96 -13.19 41.09
C HIS A 441 10.64 -14.70 41.25
N PRO A 442 11.29 -15.40 42.20
CA PRO A 442 11.25 -16.86 42.32
C PRO A 442 9.85 -17.43 42.62
N ASN A 443 8.92 -16.59 43.11
CA ASN A 443 7.53 -16.97 43.36
C ASN A 443 6.62 -16.81 42.14
N HIS A 444 7.16 -16.41 40.99
CA HIS A 444 6.43 -16.23 39.74
C HIS A 444 6.91 -17.24 38.71
N GLN A 445 5.94 -17.89 38.08
CA GLN A 445 6.14 -18.77 36.94
C GLN A 445 5.05 -18.43 35.92
N ILE A 446 5.42 -18.40 34.65
CA ILE A 446 4.54 -18.16 33.52
C ILE A 446 4.08 -19.49 32.94
N ASP A 447 2.78 -19.60 32.71
CA ASP A 447 2.15 -20.72 32.03
C ASP A 447 2.27 -20.54 30.51
N LEU A 448 3.21 -21.29 29.92
CA LEU A 448 3.53 -21.21 28.49
C LEU A 448 2.52 -21.97 27.60
N ASP A 449 1.56 -22.69 28.20
CA ASP A 449 0.48 -23.37 27.49
C ASP A 449 -0.84 -22.56 27.53
N ARG A 450 -0.88 -21.41 28.22
CA ARG A 450 -2.01 -20.46 28.26
C ARG A 450 -1.56 -19.03 27.92
N MET A 451 -1.42 -18.76 26.63
CA MET A 451 -1.01 -17.46 26.09
C MET A 451 -2.11 -16.82 25.23
N CYS A 452 -2.28 -15.50 25.35
CA CYS A 452 -3.09 -14.67 24.46
C CYS A 452 -2.17 -13.73 23.68
N LEU A 453 -2.31 -13.68 22.35
CA LEU A 453 -1.65 -12.65 21.54
C LEU A 453 -2.62 -11.49 21.30
N SER A 454 -2.17 -10.28 21.58
CA SER A 454 -2.96 -9.06 21.49
C SER A 454 -2.11 -7.92 20.94
N GLY A 455 -2.74 -6.80 20.62
CA GLY A 455 -2.06 -5.61 20.14
C GLY A 455 -3.01 -4.61 19.52
N GLY A 456 -2.61 -3.35 19.52
CA GLY A 456 -3.37 -2.25 18.93
C GLY A 456 -2.90 -1.97 17.50
N SER A 457 -3.81 -1.65 16.57
CA SER A 457 -3.46 -1.17 15.23
C SER A 457 -2.55 -2.18 14.48
N ALA A 458 -1.36 -1.76 14.04
CA ALA A 458 -0.36 -2.65 13.46
C ALA A 458 0.14 -3.77 14.40
N GLY A 459 0.06 -3.60 15.72
CA GLY A 459 0.33 -4.67 16.68
C GLY A 459 -0.78 -5.72 16.69
N GLY A 460 -2.03 -5.30 16.50
CA GLY A 460 -3.16 -6.21 16.31
C GLY A 460 -3.04 -7.03 15.02
N TYR A 461 -2.49 -6.41 13.96
CA TYR A 461 -2.07 -7.12 12.74
C TYR A 461 -1.04 -8.22 13.05
N LEU A 462 0.02 -7.91 13.81
CA LEU A 462 1.03 -8.90 14.20
C LEU A 462 0.42 -10.05 15.02
N ALA A 463 -0.47 -9.75 15.97
CA ALA A 463 -1.18 -10.76 16.75
C ALA A 463 -2.01 -11.71 15.86
N LEU A 464 -2.72 -11.16 14.86
CA LEU A 464 -3.50 -11.94 13.91
C LEU A 464 -2.61 -12.79 12.99
N VAL A 465 -1.58 -12.20 12.38
CA VAL A 465 -0.74 -12.90 11.41
C VAL A 465 0.15 -13.96 12.06
N ALA A 466 0.65 -13.71 13.27
CA ALA A 466 1.41 -14.69 14.06
C ALA A 466 0.51 -15.76 14.68
N GLY A 467 -0.67 -15.39 15.18
CA GLY A 467 -1.56 -16.29 15.90
C GLY A 467 -2.45 -17.17 15.01
N LEU A 468 -2.82 -16.69 13.82
CA LEU A 468 -3.55 -17.50 12.83
C LEU A 468 -2.56 -18.28 11.97
N ILE A 469 -2.25 -19.49 12.43
CA ILE A 469 -1.29 -20.38 11.78
C ILE A 469 -1.92 -21.02 10.55
N MET A 470 -1.44 -20.64 9.38
CA MET A 470 -1.96 -21.13 8.11
C MET A 470 -1.70 -22.63 7.93
N PRO A 471 -2.73 -23.41 7.51
CA PRO A 471 -2.60 -24.85 7.27
C PRO A 471 -1.43 -25.17 6.32
N LYS A 472 -0.75 -26.31 6.55
CA LYS A 472 0.34 -26.77 5.68
C LYS A 472 -0.10 -27.04 4.24
N SER A 473 -1.40 -27.24 4.00
CA SER A 473 -1.98 -27.36 2.66
C SER A 473 -1.93 -26.05 1.86
N VAL A 474 -1.82 -24.90 2.53
CA VAL A 474 -1.62 -23.60 1.87
C VAL A 474 -0.12 -23.40 1.62
N ARG A 475 0.25 -23.12 0.37
CA ARG A 475 1.65 -22.93 -0.04
C ARG A 475 2.24 -21.71 0.66
N ILE A 476 3.51 -21.83 1.08
CA ILE A 476 4.19 -20.77 1.84
C ILE A 476 4.39 -19.50 1.01
N GLY A 477 4.60 -19.65 -0.32
CA GLY A 477 4.67 -18.54 -1.26
C GLY A 477 3.40 -17.68 -1.31
N ASP A 478 2.22 -18.31 -1.26
CA ASP A 478 0.93 -17.61 -1.37
C ASP A 478 0.55 -16.80 -0.12
N ILE A 479 1.23 -17.07 1.00
CA ILE A 479 1.06 -16.38 2.29
C ILE A 479 2.30 -15.56 2.68
N GLY A 480 3.09 -15.17 1.67
CA GLY A 480 4.17 -14.20 1.84
C GLY A 480 5.35 -14.73 2.65
N GLY A 481 5.56 -16.05 2.69
CA GLY A 481 6.71 -16.61 3.40
C GLY A 481 6.56 -16.69 4.92
N TYR A 482 5.38 -16.34 5.47
CA TYR A 482 5.14 -16.40 6.92
C TYR A 482 3.85 -17.15 7.24
N ARG A 483 4.01 -18.35 7.83
CA ARG A 483 2.90 -19.24 8.15
C ARG A 483 2.13 -18.82 9.40
N GLY A 484 2.74 -18.01 10.25
CA GLY A 484 2.37 -17.85 11.66
C GLY A 484 3.48 -18.42 12.54
N GLU A 485 3.36 -18.25 13.85
CA GLU A 485 4.40 -18.62 14.82
C GLU A 485 4.94 -20.04 14.58
N SER A 486 6.25 -20.14 14.43
CA SER A 486 6.97 -21.35 14.00
C SER A 486 6.85 -22.55 14.96
N GLY A 487 6.42 -22.32 16.21
CA GLY A 487 6.29 -23.30 17.30
C GLY A 487 4.97 -24.09 17.35
N SER A 488 4.39 -24.48 16.22
CA SER A 488 3.11 -25.22 16.09
C SER A 488 1.87 -24.52 16.68
N GLY A 489 2.00 -23.27 17.16
CA GLY A 489 0.93 -22.55 17.88
C GLY A 489 0.66 -23.08 19.27
N ARG A 490 1.53 -23.96 19.78
CA ARG A 490 1.33 -24.58 21.10
C ARG A 490 1.19 -23.50 22.16
N GLY A 491 0.11 -23.55 22.93
CA GLY A 491 -0.11 -22.63 24.03
C GLY A 491 -0.74 -21.29 23.65
N ILE A 492 -0.87 -20.93 22.37
CA ILE A 492 -1.68 -19.78 21.96
C ILE A 492 -3.16 -20.20 22.06
N LYS A 493 -3.85 -19.68 23.06
CA LYS A 493 -5.24 -20.03 23.37
C LYS A 493 -6.25 -19.12 22.72
N CYS A 494 -5.93 -17.84 22.58
CA CYS A 494 -6.84 -16.85 22.04
C CYS A 494 -6.09 -15.64 21.47
N LEU A 495 -6.76 -14.89 20.59
CA LEU A 495 -6.22 -13.67 19.97
C LEU A 495 -7.13 -12.49 20.28
N ALA A 496 -6.56 -11.34 20.64
CA ALA A 496 -7.32 -10.14 20.97
C ALA A 496 -6.77 -8.91 20.25
N PRO A 497 -6.95 -8.77 18.93
CA PRO A 497 -6.60 -7.55 18.21
C PRO A 497 -7.52 -6.36 18.56
N PHE A 498 -6.92 -5.21 18.84
CA PHE A 498 -7.59 -3.95 19.08
C PHE A 498 -7.42 -3.04 17.86
N TYR A 499 -8.54 -2.60 17.27
CA TYR A 499 -8.61 -1.72 16.08
C TYR A 499 -7.53 -2.03 15.03
N PRO A 500 -7.39 -3.31 14.62
CA PRO A 500 -6.18 -3.77 13.94
C PRO A 500 -6.10 -3.26 12.49
N ILE A 501 -4.87 -3.14 11.99
CA ILE A 501 -4.64 -3.28 10.56
C ILE A 501 -4.90 -4.76 10.20
N THR A 502 -5.51 -5.03 9.06
CA THR A 502 -5.87 -6.39 8.63
C THR A 502 -5.38 -6.65 7.22
N ASP A 503 -5.48 -5.67 6.32
CA ASP A 503 -5.02 -5.81 4.93
C ASP A 503 -4.04 -4.71 4.57
N LEU A 504 -2.86 -5.10 4.10
CA LEU A 504 -1.77 -4.19 3.72
C LEU A 504 -1.93 -3.66 2.30
N ASP A 505 -2.75 -4.30 1.47
CA ASP A 505 -3.04 -3.91 0.08
C ASP A 505 -4.38 -3.17 -0.07
N ASP A 506 -5.07 -2.88 1.04
CA ASP A 506 -6.35 -2.20 1.00
C ASP A 506 -6.25 -0.81 0.33
N PRO A 507 -7.22 -0.43 -0.53
CA PRO A 507 -7.25 0.88 -1.17
C PRO A 507 -7.15 2.06 -0.21
N PHE A 508 -7.56 1.90 1.06
CA PHE A 508 -7.35 2.87 2.13
C PHE A 508 -5.91 3.41 2.16
N TRP A 509 -4.91 2.53 2.00
CA TRP A 509 -3.49 2.90 2.01
C TRP A 509 -3.01 3.59 0.73
N ALA A 510 -3.80 3.51 -0.33
CA ALA A 510 -3.50 4.15 -1.62
C ALA A 510 -4.01 5.60 -1.67
N VAL A 511 -4.91 6.00 -0.78
CA VAL A 511 -5.46 7.36 -0.73
C VAL A 511 -4.49 8.32 -0.04
N LYS A 512 -4.01 9.31 -0.80
CA LYS A 512 -3.17 10.38 -0.23
C LYS A 512 -4.01 11.29 0.65
N THR A 513 -3.49 11.59 1.84
CA THR A 513 -4.15 12.50 2.79
C THR A 513 -3.22 13.64 3.18
N ASP A 514 -3.38 14.81 2.55
CA ASP A 514 -2.53 15.99 2.82
C ASP A 514 -3.36 17.28 2.98
N PRO A 515 -3.38 17.89 4.19
CA PRO A 515 -2.85 17.34 5.44
C PRO A 515 -3.68 16.12 5.89
N VAL A 516 -3.08 15.24 6.70
CA VAL A 516 -3.84 14.16 7.35
C VAL A 516 -4.97 14.78 8.20
N PRO A 517 -6.25 14.41 8.03
CA PRO A 517 -7.40 15.16 8.55
C PRO A 517 -7.34 15.49 10.05
N TRP A 518 -6.85 14.55 10.86
CA TRP A 518 -6.73 14.69 12.31
C TRP A 518 -5.39 15.28 12.77
N TYR A 519 -4.36 15.28 11.92
CA TYR A 519 -3.07 15.91 12.21
C TYR A 519 -3.07 17.39 11.85
N GLY A 520 -3.78 17.76 10.78
CA GLY A 520 -3.99 19.13 10.33
C GLY A 520 -2.73 19.86 9.84
N LYS A 521 -1.60 19.16 9.68
CA LYS A 521 -0.33 19.72 9.23
C LYS A 521 0.27 18.87 8.12
N HIS A 522 1.03 19.51 7.24
CA HIS A 522 1.87 18.84 6.26
C HIS A 522 3.22 18.49 6.89
N VAL A 523 3.65 17.23 6.76
CA VAL A 523 5.02 16.79 7.05
C VAL A 523 5.84 16.87 5.78
N SER A 524 6.87 17.72 5.79
CA SER A 524 7.79 17.87 4.66
C SER A 524 8.75 16.70 4.50
N ASP A 525 9.26 16.50 3.28
CA ASP A 525 10.31 15.52 3.00
C ASP A 525 11.55 15.75 3.88
N GLU A 526 11.94 17.00 4.14
CA GLU A 526 13.08 17.33 5.00
C GLU A 526 12.90 16.80 6.43
N GLN A 527 11.69 16.91 6.97
CA GLN A 527 11.36 16.39 8.29
C GLN A 527 11.38 14.85 8.30
N ALA A 528 10.84 14.20 7.26
CA ALA A 528 10.78 12.73 7.19
C ALA A 528 12.12 12.06 6.83
N ARG A 529 12.98 12.75 6.07
CA ARG A 529 14.25 12.22 5.52
C ARG A 529 15.14 11.50 6.52
N PRO A 530 15.37 11.99 7.76
CA PRO A 530 16.20 11.28 8.75
C PRO A 530 15.65 9.90 9.14
N HIS A 531 14.35 9.67 8.97
CA HIS A 531 13.68 8.43 9.37
C HIS A 531 13.47 7.47 8.19
N LEU A 532 13.68 7.93 6.96
CA LEU A 532 13.60 7.13 5.72
C LEU A 532 14.95 6.57 5.28
N ASP A 533 16.06 6.90 5.97
CA ASP A 533 17.38 6.35 5.64
C ASP A 533 17.41 4.84 5.84
N LEU A 534 17.53 4.13 4.73
CA LEU A 534 17.58 2.67 4.63
C LEU A 534 18.92 2.08 5.04
N LYS A 535 19.98 2.90 5.11
CA LYS A 535 21.32 2.48 5.54
C LYS A 535 21.52 2.71 7.04
N ALA A 536 20.63 3.45 7.69
CA ALA A 536 20.64 3.63 9.13
C ALA A 536 20.47 2.28 9.86
N ALA A 537 21.00 2.21 11.08
CA ALA A 537 20.86 1.03 11.93
C ALA A 537 19.37 0.68 12.16
N PRO A 538 19.00 -0.61 12.25
CA PRO A 538 17.67 -1.02 12.62
C PRO A 538 17.20 -0.36 13.91
N VAL A 539 15.97 0.15 13.89
CA VAL A 539 15.33 0.79 15.04
C VAL A 539 14.27 -0.16 15.56
N ALA A 540 14.26 -0.46 16.85
CA ALA A 540 13.24 -1.31 17.48
C ALA A 540 12.42 -0.60 18.55
N SER A 541 12.69 0.67 18.81
CA SER A 541 12.01 1.43 19.86
C SER A 541 12.01 2.90 19.51
N THR A 542 10.83 3.50 19.43
CA THR A 542 10.67 4.95 19.29
C THR A 542 9.54 5.46 20.16
N VAL A 543 9.81 6.57 20.85
CA VAL A 543 8.83 7.22 21.70
C VAL A 543 7.67 7.72 20.84
N SER A 544 6.43 7.36 21.19
CA SER A 544 5.23 7.91 20.56
C SER A 544 5.18 9.43 20.76
N GLY A 545 4.85 10.16 19.69
CA GLY A 545 4.95 11.62 19.64
C GLY A 545 6.39 12.16 19.50
N GLY A 546 7.40 11.28 19.42
CA GLY A 546 8.79 11.65 19.18
C GLY A 546 9.06 12.05 17.73
N PRO A 547 10.32 12.40 17.38
CA PRO A 547 10.67 12.86 16.04
C PRO A 547 10.25 11.91 14.91
N ARG A 548 10.37 10.59 15.14
CA ARG A 548 10.00 9.57 14.16
C ARG A 548 8.49 9.46 13.93
N SER A 549 7.65 9.91 14.85
CA SER A 549 6.20 9.75 14.76
C SER A 549 5.57 10.45 13.56
N ILE A 550 6.26 11.43 13.00
CA ILE A 550 5.88 12.07 11.75
C ILE A 550 5.85 11.08 10.57
N LEU A 551 6.57 9.95 10.63
CA LEU A 551 6.58 8.95 9.57
C LEU A 551 5.20 8.40 9.28
N TYR A 552 4.33 8.29 10.29
CA TYR A 552 2.97 7.83 10.06
C TYR A 552 2.16 8.85 9.25
N MET A 553 2.27 10.15 9.59
CA MET A 553 1.60 11.19 8.81
C MET A 553 2.17 11.28 7.40
N TYR A 554 3.49 11.24 7.28
CA TYR A 554 4.20 11.24 6.01
C TYR A 554 3.79 10.04 5.14
N MET A 555 3.68 8.85 5.75
CA MET A 555 3.22 7.66 5.07
C MET A 555 1.80 7.83 4.50
N LEU A 556 0.87 8.39 5.27
CA LEU A 556 -0.51 8.64 4.84
C LEU A 556 -0.61 9.76 3.77
N GLN A 557 0.18 10.82 3.91
CA GLN A 557 0.27 11.91 2.92
C GLN A 557 0.71 11.42 1.54
N HIS A 558 1.61 10.45 1.52
CA HIS A 558 2.27 10.01 0.30
C HIS A 558 1.81 8.62 -0.18
N SER A 559 0.86 7.98 0.51
CA SER A 559 0.36 6.61 0.24
C SER A 559 1.48 5.56 0.25
N LEU A 560 2.37 5.64 1.24
CA LEU A 560 3.60 4.85 1.29
C LEU A 560 3.49 3.60 2.15
N PHE A 561 2.33 3.29 2.75
CA PHE A 561 2.23 2.25 3.78
C PHE A 561 2.87 0.93 3.35
N PRO A 562 2.44 0.32 2.23
CA PRO A 562 2.98 -0.98 1.86
C PRO A 562 4.42 -0.82 1.35
N SER A 563 4.73 0.31 0.70
CA SER A 563 6.08 0.56 0.19
C SER A 563 7.12 0.59 1.29
N LEU A 564 6.85 1.25 2.43
CA LEU A 564 7.80 1.33 3.54
C LEU A 564 8.07 -0.04 4.18
N LEU A 565 7.06 -0.90 4.24
CA LEU A 565 7.18 -2.24 4.81
C LEU A 565 7.97 -3.22 3.93
N PHE A 566 7.93 -3.03 2.60
CA PHE A 566 8.53 -3.97 1.64
C PHE A 566 9.77 -3.42 0.90
N LEU A 567 10.18 -2.18 1.14
CA LEU A 567 11.19 -1.45 0.35
C LEU A 567 12.53 -2.18 0.17
N ARG A 568 12.98 -2.93 1.18
CA ARG A 568 14.22 -3.74 1.14
C ARG A 568 13.97 -5.24 1.14
N GLN A 569 12.72 -5.66 0.94
CA GLN A 569 12.36 -7.06 1.01
C GLN A 569 13.01 -7.81 -0.14
N ARG A 570 14.02 -8.62 0.21
CA ARG A 570 14.70 -9.53 -0.71
C ARG A 570 13.85 -10.78 -0.91
N SER A 571 14.11 -11.50 -1.99
CA SER A 571 13.60 -12.86 -2.15
C SER A 571 14.08 -13.70 -0.97
N ALA A 572 13.16 -14.41 -0.35
CA ALA A 572 13.41 -15.35 0.73
C ALA A 572 13.23 -16.77 0.21
N THR A 573 14.06 -17.70 0.67
CA THR A 573 13.79 -19.13 0.49
C THR A 573 13.20 -19.65 1.79
N VAL A 574 11.91 -19.97 1.77
CA VAL A 574 11.17 -20.46 2.94
C VAL A 574 10.55 -21.80 2.56
N GLU A 575 10.72 -22.82 3.42
CA GLU A 575 10.27 -24.20 3.15
C GLU A 575 10.71 -24.76 1.77
N GLY A 576 11.84 -24.28 1.23
CA GLY A 576 12.36 -24.70 -0.08
C GLY A 576 11.77 -23.96 -1.29
N GLU A 577 10.83 -23.03 -1.08
CA GLU A 577 10.28 -22.17 -2.12
C GLU A 577 10.97 -20.80 -2.11
N SER A 578 11.45 -20.36 -3.28
CA SER A 578 11.95 -18.99 -3.45
C SER A 578 10.78 -18.06 -3.75
N LEU A 579 10.48 -17.16 -2.82
CA LEU A 579 9.36 -16.22 -2.90
C LEU A 579 9.83 -14.78 -2.63
N ARG A 580 9.12 -13.81 -3.17
CA ARG A 580 9.23 -12.41 -2.76
C ARG A 580 7.84 -12.01 -2.26
N PRO A 581 7.65 -11.77 -0.95
CA PRO A 581 6.34 -11.47 -0.44
C PRO A 581 5.92 -10.08 -0.91
N ASP A 582 4.64 -9.92 -1.12
CA ASP A 582 3.98 -8.67 -1.48
C ASP A 582 2.90 -8.34 -0.43
N PRO A 583 2.36 -7.10 -0.44
CA PRO A 583 1.35 -6.70 0.52
C PRO A 583 0.12 -7.63 0.58
N GLU A 584 -0.40 -8.07 -0.57
CA GLU A 584 -1.59 -8.94 -0.65
C GLU A 584 -1.31 -10.29 0.05
N THR A 585 -0.14 -10.90 -0.21
CA THR A 585 0.21 -12.21 0.38
C THR A 585 0.30 -12.20 1.91
N LEU A 586 0.56 -11.04 2.52
CA LEU A 586 0.61 -10.85 3.97
C LEU A 586 -0.66 -10.18 4.54
N SER A 587 -1.65 -9.89 3.71
CA SER A 587 -2.97 -9.41 4.12
C SER A 587 -3.83 -10.54 4.72
N LEU A 588 -4.58 -10.23 5.77
CA LEU A 588 -5.43 -11.18 6.47
C LEU A 588 -6.49 -11.79 5.55
N THR A 589 -7.20 -10.97 4.77
CA THR A 589 -8.30 -11.47 3.93
C THR A 589 -7.80 -12.40 2.84
N ARG A 590 -6.62 -12.14 2.27
CA ARG A 590 -5.97 -13.06 1.33
C ARG A 590 -5.65 -14.40 1.98
N ARG A 591 -5.03 -14.39 3.16
CA ARG A 591 -4.68 -15.61 3.91
C ARG A 591 -5.91 -16.44 4.24
N LEU A 592 -6.99 -15.79 4.71
CA LEU A 592 -8.27 -16.43 5.00
C LEU A 592 -8.95 -17.00 3.73
N ALA A 593 -8.92 -16.28 2.61
CA ALA A 593 -9.47 -16.76 1.33
C ALA A 593 -8.77 -18.04 0.84
N LEU A 594 -7.45 -18.14 1.03
CA LEU A 594 -6.67 -19.34 0.68
C LEU A 594 -7.08 -20.55 1.54
N VAL A 595 -7.41 -20.34 2.81
CA VAL A 595 -7.90 -21.39 3.69
C VAL A 595 -9.29 -21.86 3.24
N GLN A 596 -10.19 -20.93 2.92
CA GLN A 596 -11.53 -21.23 2.42
C GLN A 596 -11.50 -22.01 1.10
N THR A 597 -10.68 -21.56 0.15
CA THR A 597 -10.56 -22.19 -1.19
C THR A 597 -9.86 -23.54 -1.15
N SER A 598 -8.91 -23.75 -0.23
CA SER A 598 -8.26 -25.06 -0.05
C SER A 598 -9.13 -26.08 0.70
N GLY A 599 -10.25 -25.66 1.29
CA GLY A 599 -11.09 -26.50 2.15
C GLY A 599 -10.36 -27.00 3.40
N ALA A 600 -9.28 -26.34 3.79
CA ALA A 600 -8.46 -26.75 4.91
C ALA A 600 -9.21 -26.57 6.23
N SER A 601 -8.99 -27.47 7.18
CA SER A 601 -9.59 -27.37 8.51
C SER A 601 -9.11 -26.10 9.21
N THR A 602 -10.05 -25.33 9.76
CA THR A 602 -9.81 -24.16 10.61
C THR A 602 -9.99 -24.48 12.10
N ALA A 603 -10.16 -25.77 12.45
CA ALA A 603 -10.45 -26.18 13.83
C ALA A 603 -9.33 -25.80 14.82
N HIS A 604 -8.11 -25.58 14.34
CA HIS A 604 -6.97 -25.14 15.14
C HIS A 604 -6.89 -23.62 15.29
N PHE A 605 -7.73 -22.83 14.61
CA PHE A 605 -7.75 -21.38 14.81
C PHE A 605 -8.29 -21.06 16.21
N PRO A 606 -7.53 -20.30 17.02
CA PRO A 606 -7.96 -19.95 18.37
C PRO A 606 -9.13 -18.95 18.33
N PRO A 607 -9.96 -18.90 19.38
CA PRO A 607 -10.97 -17.85 19.56
C PRO A 607 -10.40 -16.43 19.43
N ILE A 608 -11.19 -15.54 18.84
CA ILE A 608 -10.77 -14.15 18.56
C ILE A 608 -11.71 -13.15 19.24
N TYR A 609 -11.13 -12.18 19.93
CA TYR A 609 -11.78 -10.94 20.36
C TYR A 609 -11.36 -9.80 19.44
N PHE A 610 -12.28 -9.29 18.63
CA PHE A 610 -12.01 -8.23 17.68
C PHE A 610 -12.76 -6.98 18.13
N THR A 611 -12.05 -5.95 18.57
CA THR A 611 -12.67 -4.66 18.91
C THR A 611 -12.31 -3.60 17.88
N HIS A 612 -13.29 -2.82 17.43
CA HIS A 612 -13.04 -1.68 16.56
C HIS A 612 -14.01 -0.54 16.85
N PRO A 613 -13.54 0.72 16.89
CA PRO A 613 -14.41 1.85 17.10
C PRO A 613 -15.05 2.34 15.79
N THR A 614 -16.22 2.98 15.87
CA THR A 614 -16.99 3.39 14.67
C THR A 614 -16.49 4.67 14.03
N ALA A 615 -15.79 5.54 14.76
CA ALA A 615 -15.18 6.76 14.23
C ALA A 615 -13.68 6.59 13.91
N ASP A 616 -13.21 5.34 13.79
CA ASP A 616 -11.85 5.06 13.34
C ASP A 616 -11.66 5.44 11.88
N THR A 617 -10.65 6.27 11.63
CA THR A 617 -10.24 6.72 10.28
C THR A 617 -8.75 6.51 10.07
N ALA A 618 -8.06 5.87 11.00
CA ALA A 618 -6.61 5.67 10.95
C ALA A 618 -6.22 4.33 10.30
N VAL A 619 -7.16 3.39 10.20
CA VAL A 619 -7.01 2.09 9.53
C VAL A 619 -8.16 1.87 8.55
N GLN A 620 -8.01 0.88 7.68
CA GLN A 620 -8.96 0.53 6.65
C GLN A 620 -10.30 0.01 7.22
N PRO A 621 -11.39 0.05 6.43
CA PRO A 621 -12.68 -0.53 6.82
C PRO A 621 -12.55 -2.02 7.18
N GLN A 622 -13.24 -2.45 8.24
CA GLN A 622 -13.03 -3.77 8.86
C GLN A 622 -14.11 -4.79 8.51
N GLU A 623 -15.16 -4.39 7.79
CA GLU A 623 -16.35 -5.20 7.53
C GLU A 623 -16.00 -6.52 6.84
N LYS A 624 -15.15 -6.44 5.80
CA LYS A 624 -14.68 -7.61 5.05
C LYS A 624 -13.89 -8.57 5.94
N SER A 625 -12.93 -8.05 6.70
CA SER A 625 -12.09 -8.84 7.59
C SER A 625 -12.89 -9.51 8.70
N ILE A 626 -13.81 -8.77 9.34
CA ILE A 626 -14.72 -9.29 10.35
C ILE A 626 -15.62 -10.38 9.78
N GLN A 627 -16.19 -10.17 8.60
CA GLN A 627 -17.04 -11.16 7.95
C GLN A 627 -16.28 -12.47 7.71
N MET A 628 -15.09 -12.40 7.10
CA MET A 628 -14.28 -13.59 6.82
C MET A 628 -13.84 -14.32 8.08
N LEU A 629 -13.50 -13.59 9.14
CA LEU A 629 -13.19 -14.20 10.44
C LEU A 629 -14.41 -14.95 11.00
N LYS A 630 -15.60 -14.36 10.96
CA LYS A 630 -16.85 -15.00 11.43
C LYS A 630 -17.21 -16.26 10.64
N GLU A 631 -16.88 -16.28 9.34
CA GLU A 631 -17.15 -17.43 8.46
C GLU A 631 -16.19 -18.60 8.73
N LEU A 632 -14.93 -18.32 9.08
CA LEU A 632 -13.87 -19.33 9.13
C LEU A 632 -13.44 -19.75 10.54
N VAL A 633 -13.54 -18.84 11.52
CA VAL A 633 -13.09 -19.09 12.90
C VAL A 633 -14.28 -19.50 13.74
N SER A 634 -14.12 -20.59 14.49
CA SER A 634 -15.22 -21.21 15.26
C SER A 634 -15.81 -20.30 16.34
N SER A 635 -15.00 -19.40 16.90
CA SER A 635 -15.42 -18.45 17.93
C SER A 635 -14.81 -17.07 17.66
N VAL A 636 -15.66 -16.13 17.28
CA VAL A 636 -15.30 -14.72 17.09
C VAL A 636 -16.28 -13.86 17.87
N THR A 637 -15.74 -13.06 18.79
CA THR A 637 -16.47 -12.01 19.49
C THR A 637 -16.06 -10.68 18.86
N VAL A 638 -17.05 -9.94 18.34
CA VAL A 638 -16.82 -8.61 17.79
C VAL A 638 -17.46 -7.58 18.68
N GLU A 639 -16.65 -6.67 19.20
CA GLU A 639 -17.10 -5.50 19.95
C GLU A 639 -16.94 -4.25 19.07
N THR A 640 -18.06 -3.60 18.75
CA THR A 640 -18.04 -2.33 18.03
C THR A 640 -18.30 -1.19 19.02
N LEU A 641 -17.39 -0.23 19.09
CA LEU A 641 -17.45 0.87 20.07
C LEU A 641 -17.88 2.19 19.41
N ASP A 642 -19.07 2.67 19.75
CA ASP A 642 -19.66 3.81 19.06
C ASP A 642 -19.02 5.15 19.44
N GLY A 643 -18.72 5.98 18.44
CA GLY A 643 -18.22 7.36 18.61
C GLY A 643 -16.79 7.50 19.12
N LEU A 644 -16.08 6.39 19.35
CA LEU A 644 -14.67 6.40 19.74
C LEU A 644 -13.75 6.50 18.51
N PHE A 645 -12.52 6.95 18.73
CA PHE A 645 -11.48 7.07 17.71
C PHE A 645 -10.44 5.96 17.84
N HIS A 646 -9.53 5.88 16.88
CA HIS A 646 -8.36 5.02 16.95
C HIS A 646 -7.58 5.25 18.26
N ALA A 647 -7.01 4.18 18.83
CA ALA A 647 -6.23 4.25 20.07
C ALA A 647 -7.01 4.81 21.28
N TYR A 648 -8.33 4.58 21.35
CA TYR A 648 -9.17 5.05 22.45
C TYR A 648 -8.73 4.54 23.84
N ASP A 649 -8.06 3.40 23.88
CA ASP A 649 -7.61 2.69 25.08
C ASP A 649 -6.27 3.20 25.62
N GLU A 650 -5.62 4.14 24.95
CA GLU A 650 -4.45 4.86 25.50
C GLU A 650 -4.83 5.81 26.65
N ASP A 651 -6.12 6.17 26.75
CA ASP A 651 -6.65 6.97 27.85
C ASP A 651 -6.58 6.19 29.18
N ALA A 652 -5.93 6.78 30.18
CA ALA A 652 -5.69 6.15 31.48
C ALA A 652 -6.97 5.78 32.23
N GLU A 653 -8.08 6.45 31.95
CA GLU A 653 -9.37 6.21 32.58
C GLU A 653 -10.13 5.05 31.94
N VAL A 654 -9.75 4.60 30.75
CA VAL A 654 -10.50 3.57 30.02
C VAL A 654 -10.30 2.19 30.65
N GLU A 655 -11.41 1.47 30.76
CA GLU A 655 -11.51 0.06 31.10
C GLU A 655 -12.39 -0.66 30.07
N CYS A 656 -12.02 -1.91 29.77
CA CYS A 656 -12.67 -2.75 28.76
C CYS A 656 -13.28 -4.00 29.42
N PRO A 657 -14.44 -3.89 30.10
CA PRO A 657 -15.02 -5.00 30.87
C PRO A 657 -15.41 -6.20 30.00
N GLU A 658 -15.90 -5.97 28.78
CA GLU A 658 -16.24 -7.05 27.84
C GLU A 658 -15.00 -7.86 27.44
N PHE A 659 -13.87 -7.18 27.19
CA PHE A 659 -12.59 -7.83 26.94
C PHE A 659 -12.11 -8.64 28.13
N VAL A 660 -12.21 -8.09 29.35
CA VAL A 660 -11.84 -8.79 30.59
C VAL A 660 -12.69 -10.05 30.80
N ALA A 661 -14.00 -9.95 30.60
CA ALA A 661 -14.91 -11.10 30.67
C ALA A 661 -14.60 -12.15 29.60
N TRP A 662 -14.23 -11.71 28.39
CA TRP A 662 -13.81 -12.60 27.32
C TRP A 662 -12.49 -13.32 27.64
N LEU A 663 -11.51 -12.62 28.21
CA LEU A 663 -10.25 -13.22 28.68
C LEU A 663 -10.49 -14.25 29.77
N GLU A 664 -11.38 -13.98 30.73
CA GLU A 664 -11.75 -14.94 31.77
C GLU A 664 -12.20 -16.26 31.13
N ARG A 665 -13.05 -16.18 30.11
CA ARG A 665 -13.61 -17.34 29.42
C ARG A 665 -12.60 -18.11 28.58
N TYR A 666 -11.74 -17.42 27.82
CA TYR A 666 -10.94 -18.06 26.77
C TYR A 666 -9.45 -18.20 27.07
N LEU A 667 -8.93 -17.49 28.08
CA LEU A 667 -7.55 -17.62 28.51
C LEU A 667 -7.44 -18.32 29.87
N VAL A 668 -8.29 -17.94 30.82
CA VAL A 668 -8.18 -18.42 32.22
C VAL A 668 -8.98 -19.69 32.45
N ALA A 669 -10.26 -19.71 32.03
CA ALA A 669 -11.17 -20.84 32.19
C ALA A 669 -11.09 -21.89 31.06
N ALA A 670 -10.16 -21.73 30.11
CA ALA A 670 -10.03 -22.54 28.90
C ALA A 670 -9.20 -23.82 29.02
#